data_AF-A0A175WBM7-F1
#
_entry.id   AF-A0A175WBM7-F1
#
_cell.length_a   1.000
_cell.length_b   1.000
_cell.length_c   1.000
_cell.angle_alpha   90.00
_cell.angle_beta   90.00
_cell.angle_gamma   90.00
#
_symmetry.space_group_name_H-M   'P 1'
#
loop_
_entity.id
_entity.type
_entity.pdbx_description
1 polymer ?
#
loop_
_entity_poly.entity_id
_entity_poly.type
_entity_poly.pdbx_seq_one_letter_code
_entity_poly.pdbx_strand_id
1 'polypeptide(L)'
;MKYLLHFLFLVLTVLGQDVPIILDGALVDATATDDSYNTGGTISLNGWTVEVPKNMLVTFPAAFVPWKDFVTGKDAFLGFEVNVAGNIVNGQSLAAQIIISEFAMEWNQGHIEEINFDGTMKIRNGPTIRINDPNAVFSAGYSFPFMVADDQNPSVTAFSGFPMCVPRSSNDTLCPLSNRPSIPGSTAPQRVFQAPDPLIMAPFLVGDFITYRGFRLGNEIICYEIVAWNVQITTSGVPTYVRVEESLVGVYTASPIGEVAETRFVGYVSDPSVTVSITAIDINPCTGRTTDRSIGVGQNRPEEGGRNKWISRIDGTQTTALTREYRAIVSSGTVRTKNGILAGQYAFPMMEWIQPELIAPGNEPLVNDYSQMTHLTLGIGPDEDGNIMGPLDPFPQSGVTVFDPSSCPPISPDDPLTPSPRIEATIGTVTVSDSAPLFVRSDDTFTLRGFQDNSSPELANDTLTWSWILVESSSAGTESDLSVFTVSTDDESVSVRISSNAPTGEYVFQLSIASPLYSTTGDATFTASFFTGPDTVTVETVTWTSSQSGTLGVTCKSNYLVDSKVGMQVTYVGDDGTMTSNMAPTPPGSGLWSFSSRDVDRPGTITCRSLLGGVGSRTGTTTKRDPHIRADPRRGLNGRWS
;
A
#
# COMPACT_ATOMS: atom_id res chain seq x y z
N MET A 1 8.25 -69.22 29.14
CA MET A 1 8.92 -67.93 29.46
C MET A 1 9.20 -67.16 28.16
N LYS A 2 8.14 -66.87 27.38
CA LYS A 2 8.20 -66.25 26.04
C LYS A 2 7.05 -65.24 25.90
N TYR A 3 7.00 -64.21 26.75
CA TYR A 3 6.07 -63.08 26.61
C TYR A 3 6.67 -61.83 27.26
N LEU A 4 7.90 -61.47 26.89
CA LEU A 4 8.52 -60.23 27.35
C LEU A 4 9.49 -59.68 26.31
N LEU A 5 8.99 -59.39 25.11
CA LEU A 5 9.73 -58.58 24.13
C LEU A 5 8.76 -58.17 23.02
N HIS A 6 7.95 -57.14 23.21
CA HIS A 6 7.26 -56.33 22.18
C HIS A 6 6.70 -55.05 22.83
N PHE A 7 7.53 -54.39 23.64
CA PHE A 7 7.33 -53.00 24.08
C PHE A 7 8.55 -52.22 23.57
N LEU A 8 8.65 -52.09 22.25
CA LEU A 8 9.71 -51.32 21.61
C LEU A 8 9.09 -50.54 20.45
N PHE A 9 9.16 -49.21 20.55
CA PHE A 9 8.90 -48.23 19.50
C PHE A 9 7.49 -48.19 18.89
N LEU A 10 6.55 -47.64 19.66
CA LEU A 10 5.59 -46.70 19.11
C LEU A 10 5.88 -45.31 19.70
N VAL A 11 7.07 -44.78 19.42
CA VAL A 11 7.23 -43.33 19.39
C VAL A 11 6.54 -42.92 18.11
N LEU A 12 5.21 -42.77 18.18
CA LEU A 12 4.54 -41.86 17.27
C LEU A 12 5.28 -40.54 17.44
N THR A 13 6.12 -40.20 16.46
CA THR A 13 6.29 -38.80 16.11
C THR A 13 4.90 -38.31 15.75
N VAL A 14 4.12 -37.94 16.77
CA VAL A 14 3.12 -36.90 16.62
C VAL A 14 3.98 -35.73 16.18
N LEU A 15 4.09 -35.53 14.86
CA LEU A 15 4.51 -34.25 14.31
C LEU A 15 3.50 -33.30 14.94
N GLY A 16 3.97 -32.57 15.97
CA GLY A 16 3.10 -31.71 16.76
C GLY A 16 2.40 -30.78 15.79
N GLN A 17 1.07 -30.80 15.80
CA GLN A 17 0.29 -29.82 15.07
C GLN A 17 0.80 -28.43 15.45
N ASP A 18 1.03 -27.57 14.47
CA ASP A 18 1.43 -26.19 14.73
C ASP A 18 0.37 -25.52 15.62
N VAL A 19 0.83 -24.76 16.61
CA VAL A 19 -0.04 -24.06 17.57
C VAL A 19 0.12 -22.56 17.39
N PRO A 20 -0.95 -21.76 17.33
CA PRO A 20 -0.84 -20.31 17.21
C PRO A 20 -0.17 -19.70 18.45
N ILE A 21 0.66 -18.67 18.24
CA ILE A 21 1.12 -17.77 19.30
C ILE A 21 0.84 -16.32 18.90
N ILE A 22 0.26 -15.57 19.83
CA ILE A 22 0.11 -14.12 19.77
C ILE A 22 0.47 -13.63 21.16
N LEU A 23 1.58 -12.90 21.26
CA LEU A 23 2.12 -12.40 22.52
C LEU A 23 2.13 -10.88 22.47
N ASP A 24 1.59 -10.27 23.51
CA ASP A 24 1.56 -8.82 23.65
C ASP A 24 2.14 -8.42 25.01
N GLY A 25 3.23 -7.66 25.01
CA GLY A 25 3.88 -7.25 26.25
C GLY A 25 5.11 -6.38 26.05
N ALA A 26 5.73 -5.98 27.17
CA ALA A 26 6.87 -5.09 27.14
C ALA A 26 8.13 -5.76 26.57
N LEU A 27 8.86 -5.05 25.70
CA LEU A 27 10.18 -5.46 25.21
C LEU A 27 11.13 -5.58 26.40
N VAL A 28 11.67 -6.79 26.59
CA VAL A 28 12.71 -7.06 27.60
C VAL A 28 14.08 -7.06 26.95
N ASP A 29 14.23 -7.76 25.82
CA ASP A 29 15.48 -7.81 25.06
C ASP A 29 15.24 -8.29 23.63
N ALA A 30 16.21 -8.01 22.75
CA ALA A 30 16.28 -8.52 21.39
C ALA A 30 17.74 -8.78 21.00
N THR A 31 18.01 -9.90 20.33
CA THR A 31 19.37 -10.28 19.93
C THR A 31 19.40 -10.68 18.45
N ALA A 32 20.51 -10.39 17.77
CA ALA A 32 20.84 -10.94 16.47
C ALA A 32 21.72 -12.19 16.65
N THR A 33 21.56 -13.20 15.80
CA THR A 33 22.39 -14.41 15.85
C THR A 33 23.79 -14.18 15.29
N ASP A 34 23.89 -13.32 14.27
CA ASP A 34 25.13 -12.97 13.58
C ASP A 34 25.01 -11.58 12.92
N ASP A 35 26.04 -11.18 12.16
CA ASP A 35 26.10 -9.88 11.49
C ASP A 35 25.55 -9.88 10.05
N SER A 36 24.94 -10.98 9.58
CA SER A 36 24.37 -11.03 8.22
C SER A 36 23.20 -10.04 8.06
N TYR A 37 23.04 -9.46 6.87
CA TYR A 37 21.99 -8.46 6.59
C TYR A 37 20.58 -8.98 6.92
N ASN A 38 20.35 -10.28 6.69
CA ASN A 38 19.08 -10.96 6.93
C ASN A 38 19.08 -11.83 8.19
N THR A 39 19.95 -11.55 9.16
CA THR A 39 20.06 -12.35 10.38
C THR A 39 18.73 -12.49 11.12
N GLY A 40 18.54 -13.65 11.73
CA GLY A 40 17.48 -13.87 12.71
C GLY A 40 17.96 -13.59 14.13
N GLY A 41 17.31 -14.19 15.13
CA GLY A 41 17.74 -14.09 16.51
C GLY A 41 16.66 -14.43 17.52
N THR A 42 16.57 -13.65 18.60
CA THR A 42 15.56 -13.88 19.63
C THR A 42 14.95 -12.57 20.11
N ILE A 43 13.66 -12.61 20.44
CA ILE A 43 12.96 -11.51 21.11
C ILE A 43 12.38 -12.01 22.43
N SER A 44 12.50 -11.19 23.47
CA SER A 44 12.01 -11.52 24.81
C SER A 44 10.95 -10.53 25.28
N LEU A 45 9.79 -11.06 25.67
CA LEU A 45 8.65 -10.32 26.20
C LEU A 45 7.83 -11.23 27.12
N ASN A 46 7.26 -10.71 28.21
CA ASN A 46 6.40 -11.47 29.13
C ASN A 46 6.95 -12.83 29.62
N GLY A 47 8.28 -12.97 29.73
CA GLY A 47 8.93 -14.23 30.10
C GLY A 47 9.00 -15.27 29.00
N TRP A 48 8.51 -14.96 27.79
CA TRP A 48 8.76 -15.73 26.58
C TRP A 48 10.10 -15.31 25.97
N THR A 49 10.78 -16.28 25.38
CA THR A 49 11.85 -16.05 24.41
C THR A 49 11.40 -16.71 23.12
N VAL A 50 11.10 -15.89 22.12
CA VAL A 50 10.63 -16.32 20.80
C VAL A 50 11.80 -16.24 19.83
N GLU A 51 11.95 -17.24 18.99
CA GLU A 51 12.94 -17.21 17.92
C GLU A 51 12.44 -16.35 16.77
N VAL A 52 13.32 -15.49 16.29
CA VAL A 52 13.09 -14.62 15.14
C VAL A 52 13.76 -15.25 13.94
N PRO A 53 13.00 -15.66 12.91
CA PRO A 53 13.57 -16.17 11.67
C PRO A 53 14.43 -15.15 10.95
N LYS A 54 15.27 -15.63 10.03
CA LYS A 54 15.95 -14.76 9.05
C LYS A 54 14.95 -14.01 8.18
N ASN A 55 15.41 -12.90 7.60
CA ASN A 55 14.63 -12.00 6.75
C ASN A 55 13.46 -11.29 7.47
N MET A 56 13.39 -11.34 8.82
CA MET A 56 12.35 -10.65 9.58
C MET A 56 12.50 -9.13 9.45
N LEU A 57 11.36 -8.46 9.23
CA LEU A 57 11.23 -7.02 9.36
C LEU A 57 10.35 -6.69 10.56
N VAL A 58 10.80 -5.74 11.36
CA VAL A 58 10.01 -5.16 12.45
C VAL A 58 9.16 -4.03 11.88
N THR A 59 7.86 -4.09 12.12
CA THR A 59 6.90 -3.10 11.62
C THR A 59 6.75 -1.95 12.62
N PHE A 60 6.94 -0.74 12.10
CA PHE A 60 6.65 0.54 12.74
C PHE A 60 5.57 1.28 11.93
N PRO A 61 4.93 2.34 12.49
CA PRO A 61 3.84 3.04 11.81
C PRO A 61 4.14 3.55 10.39
N ALA A 62 5.40 3.88 10.08
CA ALA A 62 5.83 4.41 8.79
C ALA A 62 7.06 3.69 8.20
N ALA A 63 7.49 2.57 8.79
CA ALA A 63 8.72 1.90 8.37
C ALA A 63 8.69 0.39 8.64
N PHE A 64 9.38 -0.35 7.78
CA PHE A 64 9.75 -1.74 8.02
C PHE A 64 11.26 -1.80 8.22
N VAL A 65 11.70 -2.28 9.38
CA VAL A 65 13.10 -2.22 9.79
C VAL A 65 13.67 -3.63 9.80
N PRO A 66 14.78 -3.92 9.09
CA PRO A 66 15.45 -5.20 9.18
C PRO A 66 15.79 -5.57 10.64
N TRP A 67 15.63 -6.84 11.00
CA TRP A 67 15.84 -7.32 12.37
C TRP A 67 17.20 -6.88 12.96
N LYS A 68 18.26 -6.95 12.16
CA LYS A 68 19.61 -6.50 12.53
C LYS A 68 19.64 -5.03 12.98
N ASP A 69 18.98 -4.16 12.23
CA ASP A 69 18.96 -2.72 12.48
C ASP A 69 18.12 -2.40 13.71
N PHE A 70 17.00 -3.10 13.87
CA PHE A 70 16.20 -3.00 15.10
C PHE A 70 17.02 -3.41 16.33
N VAL A 71 17.73 -4.55 16.28
CA VAL A 71 18.57 -5.02 17.40
C VAL A 71 19.64 -3.97 17.76
N THR A 72 20.20 -3.28 16.77
CA THR A 72 21.18 -2.19 16.99
C THR A 72 20.55 -0.99 17.70
N GLY A 73 19.28 -0.68 17.41
CA GLY A 73 18.54 0.44 18.01
C GLY A 73 17.68 0.08 19.23
N LYS A 74 17.65 -1.19 19.66
CA LYS A 74 16.64 -1.72 20.60
C LYS A 74 16.59 -1.04 21.96
N ASP A 75 17.71 -0.50 22.43
CA ASP A 75 17.80 0.11 23.77
C ASP A 75 16.87 1.33 23.90
N ALA A 76 16.52 1.97 22.79
CA ALA A 76 15.55 3.06 22.72
C ALA A 76 14.10 2.59 22.94
N PHE A 77 13.82 1.29 22.83
CA PHE A 77 12.48 0.70 22.86
C PHE A 77 12.29 -0.27 24.04
N LEU A 78 13.25 -0.37 24.96
CA LEU A 78 13.07 -1.21 26.15
C LEU A 78 11.85 -0.74 26.95
N GLY A 79 10.97 -1.69 27.30
CA GLY A 79 9.72 -1.42 27.98
C GLY A 79 8.55 -1.01 27.08
N PHE A 80 8.77 -0.78 25.79
CA PHE A 80 7.70 -0.52 24.83
C PHE A 80 6.87 -1.78 24.60
N GLU A 81 5.60 -1.60 24.24
CA GLU A 81 4.72 -2.70 23.86
C GLU A 81 5.17 -3.32 22.53
N VAL A 82 5.29 -4.65 22.56
CA VAL A 82 5.64 -5.48 21.42
C VAL A 82 4.54 -6.49 21.22
N ASN A 83 4.01 -6.52 19.99
CA ASN A 83 3.15 -7.60 19.54
C ASN A 83 3.97 -8.58 18.69
N VAL A 84 4.07 -9.83 19.14
CA VAL A 84 4.71 -10.92 18.40
C VAL A 84 3.64 -11.95 18.03
N ALA A 85 3.33 -12.02 16.73
CA ALA A 85 2.47 -13.07 16.18
C ALA A 85 3.34 -14.13 15.48
N GLY A 86 3.01 -15.40 15.66
CA GLY A 86 3.78 -16.52 15.14
C GLY A 86 3.07 -17.86 15.28
N ASN A 87 3.81 -18.95 15.22
CA ASN A 87 3.34 -20.29 15.60
C ASN A 87 4.42 -21.03 16.40
N ILE A 88 4.02 -22.02 17.19
CA ILE A 88 4.91 -23.07 17.69
C ILE A 88 4.98 -24.17 16.63
N VAL A 89 6.14 -24.31 16.01
CA VAL A 89 6.40 -25.31 14.97
C VAL A 89 7.42 -26.30 15.53
N ASN A 90 7.09 -27.59 15.54
CA ASN A 90 7.95 -28.65 16.11
C ASN A 90 8.44 -28.35 17.55
N GLY A 91 7.62 -27.66 18.36
CA GLY A 91 7.94 -27.29 19.75
C GLY A 91 8.74 -25.99 19.92
N GLN A 92 9.05 -25.29 18.83
CA GLN A 92 9.82 -24.04 18.83
C GLN A 92 8.91 -22.86 18.51
N SER A 93 8.93 -21.82 19.35
CA SER A 93 8.15 -20.58 19.12
C SER A 93 8.83 -19.75 18.04
N LEU A 94 8.21 -19.62 16.87
CA LEU A 94 8.72 -18.87 15.73
C LEU A 94 7.87 -17.63 15.49
N ALA A 95 8.50 -16.45 15.46
CA ALA A 95 7.84 -15.22 15.07
C ALA A 95 7.57 -15.17 13.56
N ALA A 96 6.39 -14.67 13.18
CA ALA A 96 6.03 -14.35 11.81
C ALA A 96 5.90 -12.84 11.59
N GLN A 97 5.49 -12.12 12.63
CA GLN A 97 5.30 -10.67 12.61
C GLN A 97 5.73 -10.09 13.96
N ILE A 98 6.38 -8.92 13.92
CA ILE A 98 6.79 -8.16 15.11
C ILE A 98 6.39 -6.71 14.89
N ILE A 99 5.57 -6.17 15.79
CA ILE A 99 5.12 -4.77 15.78
C ILE A 99 5.54 -4.12 17.09
N ILE A 100 6.08 -2.90 17.02
CA ILE A 100 6.48 -2.11 18.19
C ILE A 100 5.62 -0.85 18.30
N SER A 101 5.13 -0.55 19.50
CA SER A 101 4.40 0.68 19.86
C SER A 101 4.70 1.08 21.30
N GLU A 102 4.55 2.35 21.73
CA GLU A 102 4.64 2.65 23.17
C GLU A 102 3.48 1.97 23.91
N PHE A 103 2.25 2.16 23.39
CA PHE A 103 1.04 1.47 23.81
C PHE A 103 0.14 1.18 22.59
N ALA A 104 -0.42 -0.02 22.45
CA ALA A 104 -1.25 -0.39 21.29
C ALA A 104 -2.57 0.41 21.22
N MET A 105 -3.07 0.85 22.37
CA MET A 105 -4.29 1.67 22.48
C MET A 105 -3.99 3.16 22.73
N GLU A 106 -2.79 3.63 22.40
CA GLU A 106 -2.45 5.04 22.62
C GLU A 106 -3.40 5.98 21.85
N TRP A 107 -4.07 6.85 22.59
CA TRP A 107 -4.97 7.86 22.02
C TRP A 107 -4.95 9.12 22.88
N ASN A 108 -4.31 10.17 22.37
CA ASN A 108 -4.25 11.46 23.04
C ASN A 108 -5.06 12.51 22.29
N GLN A 109 -5.54 13.51 23.03
CA GLN A 109 -6.30 14.62 22.45
C GLN A 109 -6.15 15.90 23.28
N GLY A 110 -6.24 17.06 22.64
CA GLY A 110 -6.24 18.32 23.35
C GLY A 110 -6.26 19.54 22.45
N HIS A 111 -6.42 20.70 23.08
CA HIS A 111 -6.28 21.98 22.40
C HIS A 111 -4.83 22.45 22.40
N ILE A 112 -4.38 22.95 21.25
CA ILE A 112 -3.10 23.64 21.16
C ILE A 112 -3.20 24.98 21.92
N GLU A 113 -2.26 25.21 22.83
CA GLU A 113 -2.10 26.45 23.61
C GLU A 113 -0.99 27.35 23.06
N GLU A 114 0.10 26.75 22.58
CA GLU A 114 1.27 27.45 22.04
C GLU A 114 1.86 26.66 20.87
N ILE A 115 2.41 27.36 19.88
CA ILE A 115 3.14 26.78 18.74
C ILE A 115 4.44 27.56 18.60
N ASN A 116 5.56 26.84 18.54
CA ASN A 116 6.89 27.42 18.40
C ASN A 116 7.52 27.04 17.06
N PHE A 117 8.33 27.94 16.52
CA PHE A 117 9.04 27.75 15.26
C PHE A 117 10.14 26.69 15.31
N ASP A 118 10.48 26.18 16.51
CA ASP A 118 11.38 25.05 16.68
C ASP A 118 10.70 23.69 16.43
N GLY A 119 9.40 23.67 16.10
CA GLY A 119 8.62 22.45 15.88
C GLY A 119 7.80 21.97 17.07
N THR A 120 7.86 22.64 18.24
CA THR A 120 7.06 22.24 19.41
C THR A 120 5.66 22.83 19.42
N MET A 121 4.71 22.07 19.96
CA MET A 121 3.37 22.54 20.29
C MET A 121 3.05 22.23 21.76
N LYS A 122 2.54 23.21 22.51
CA LYS A 122 2.07 22.99 23.88
C LYS A 122 0.59 22.62 23.86
N ILE A 123 0.23 21.50 24.47
CA ILE A 123 -1.17 21.14 24.71
C ILE A 123 -1.65 21.82 25.99
N ARG A 124 -2.82 22.46 25.92
CA ARG A 124 -3.45 23.11 27.07
C ARG A 124 -3.64 22.12 28.20
N ASN A 125 -3.12 22.45 29.39
CA ASN A 125 -3.11 21.57 30.57
C ASN A 125 -2.45 20.20 30.33
N GLY A 126 -1.63 20.07 29.29
CA GLY A 126 -1.07 18.82 28.82
C GLY A 126 0.44 18.89 28.56
N PRO A 127 1.00 17.90 27.84
CA PRO A 127 2.42 17.84 27.52
C PRO A 127 2.82 18.86 26.45
N THR A 128 4.11 19.03 26.27
CA THR A 128 4.67 19.57 25.02
C THR A 128 4.80 18.42 24.04
N ILE A 129 4.42 18.63 22.79
CA ILE A 129 4.55 17.63 21.72
C ILE A 129 5.45 18.15 20.61
N ARG A 130 6.08 17.22 19.89
CA ARG A 130 6.96 17.48 18.74
C ARG A 130 6.79 16.35 17.74
N ILE A 131 6.88 16.65 16.45
CA ILE A 131 6.79 15.62 15.40
C ILE A 131 8.17 15.00 15.18
N ASN A 132 8.28 13.67 15.16
CA ASN A 132 9.47 12.97 14.71
C ASN A 132 9.54 13.02 13.18
N ASP A 133 10.14 14.07 12.66
CA ASP A 133 10.13 14.45 11.25
C ASP A 133 11.58 14.65 10.78
N PRO A 134 12.33 13.56 10.51
CA PRO A 134 13.76 13.67 10.22
C PRO A 134 14.07 14.49 8.97
N ASN A 135 13.16 14.48 7.99
CA ASN A 135 13.28 15.20 6.72
C ASN A 135 12.64 16.60 6.75
N ALA A 136 12.17 17.05 7.92
CA ALA A 136 11.59 18.37 8.16
C ALA A 136 10.45 18.72 7.17
N VAL A 137 9.60 17.75 6.82
CA VAL A 137 8.48 17.92 5.88
C VAL A 137 7.30 18.63 6.54
N PHE A 138 6.96 18.28 7.79
CA PHE A 138 5.82 18.85 8.53
C PHE A 138 6.23 19.93 9.54
N SER A 139 7.50 20.01 9.91
CA SER A 139 8.01 20.85 11.00
C SER A 139 9.44 21.34 10.77
N ALA A 140 10.06 21.94 11.79
CA ALA A 140 11.46 22.37 11.77
C ALA A 140 12.49 21.21 11.77
N GLY A 141 12.02 19.96 11.86
CA GLY A 141 12.84 18.77 11.87
C GLY A 141 13.16 18.29 13.28
N TYR A 142 13.09 16.97 13.47
CA TYR A 142 13.52 16.27 14.68
C TYR A 142 13.76 14.81 14.33
N SER A 143 14.78 14.18 14.93
CA SER A 143 15.14 12.82 14.58
C SER A 143 15.24 11.95 15.83
N PHE A 144 14.46 10.89 15.82
CA PHE A 144 14.54 9.73 16.70
C PHE A 144 14.36 8.46 15.85
N PRO A 145 14.99 7.32 16.18
CA PRO A 145 14.91 6.11 15.36
C PRO A 145 13.48 5.58 15.11
N PHE A 146 13.25 5.09 13.89
CA PHE A 146 12.10 4.30 13.42
C PHE A 146 10.69 4.92 13.50
N MET A 147 10.16 5.28 14.68
CA MET A 147 8.80 5.80 14.85
C MET A 147 8.66 7.25 14.34
N VAL A 148 8.83 7.44 13.04
CA VAL A 148 8.83 8.73 12.35
C VAL A 148 7.44 9.02 11.78
N ALA A 149 7.12 10.30 11.61
CA ALA A 149 6.03 10.72 10.77
C ALA A 149 6.32 10.28 9.33
N ASP A 150 5.35 9.63 8.70
CA ASP A 150 5.41 9.32 7.27
C ASP A 150 5.44 10.64 6.49
N ASP A 151 6.52 10.90 5.78
CA ASP A 151 6.76 12.11 5.01
C ASP A 151 6.41 11.98 3.52
N GLN A 152 6.04 10.77 3.09
CA GLN A 152 5.54 10.46 1.75
C GLN A 152 4.00 10.46 1.71
N ASN A 153 3.36 10.05 2.79
CA ASN A 153 1.91 10.11 3.01
C ASN A 153 1.60 11.03 4.18
N PRO A 154 0.60 11.92 4.09
CA PRO A 154 0.39 12.90 5.14
C PRO A 154 -0.13 12.24 6.43
N SER A 155 0.76 11.96 7.38
CA SER A 155 0.49 11.49 8.75
C SER A 155 0.12 12.64 9.71
N VAL A 156 0.40 13.87 9.28
CA VAL A 156 0.07 15.12 9.97
C VAL A 156 -0.97 15.87 9.14
N THR A 157 -2.24 15.86 9.58
CA THR A 157 -3.38 16.25 8.73
C THR A 157 -4.47 17.03 9.44
N ALA A 158 -5.34 17.66 8.65
CA ALA A 158 -6.69 18.06 9.05
C ALA A 158 -7.62 16.83 9.04
N PHE A 159 -8.84 16.97 9.58
CA PHE A 159 -9.82 15.87 9.60
C PHE A 159 -10.04 15.24 8.21
N SER A 160 -10.05 16.08 7.17
CA SER A 160 -10.23 15.72 5.76
C SER A 160 -9.04 15.00 5.10
N GLY A 161 -7.92 14.83 5.81
CA GLY A 161 -6.67 14.31 5.26
C GLY A 161 -5.78 15.34 4.57
N PHE A 162 -6.22 16.61 4.49
CA PHE A 162 -5.37 17.68 3.96
C PHE A 162 -4.12 17.86 4.83
N PRO A 163 -2.90 17.95 4.26
CA PRO A 163 -1.67 17.97 5.04
C PRO A 163 -1.54 19.26 5.86
N MET A 164 -1.13 19.09 7.12
CA MET A 164 -0.94 20.16 8.08
C MET A 164 0.52 20.25 8.51
N CYS A 165 0.92 21.38 9.08
CA CYS A 165 2.32 21.62 9.46
C CYS A 165 2.45 22.52 10.68
N VAL A 166 3.61 22.41 11.34
CA VAL A 166 4.09 23.37 12.32
C VAL A 166 4.96 24.41 11.58
N PRO A 167 4.60 25.71 11.60
CA PRO A 167 5.41 26.73 10.94
C PRO A 167 6.86 26.74 11.42
N ARG A 168 7.81 26.92 10.52
CA ARG A 168 9.25 27.05 10.84
C ARG A 168 9.69 28.50 11.04
N SER A 169 8.86 29.44 10.60
CA SER A 169 9.04 30.87 10.77
C SER A 169 7.73 31.59 10.49
N SER A 170 7.67 32.90 10.72
CA SER A 170 6.49 33.72 10.38
C SER A 170 6.20 33.80 8.88
N ASN A 171 7.20 33.53 8.02
CA ASN A 171 7.12 33.62 6.56
C ASN A 171 7.41 32.26 5.90
N ASP A 172 7.05 31.16 6.56
CA ASP A 172 7.27 29.81 6.03
C ASP A 172 6.48 29.59 4.73
N THR A 173 7.20 29.49 3.61
CA THR A 173 6.60 29.30 2.28
C THR A 173 6.01 27.91 2.07
N LEU A 174 6.43 26.93 2.88
CA LEU A 174 5.93 25.56 2.86
C LEU A 174 4.82 25.32 3.89
N CYS A 175 4.60 26.29 4.80
CA CYS A 175 3.57 26.26 5.82
C CYS A 175 2.90 27.65 6.02
N PRO A 176 2.35 28.28 4.96
CA PRO A 176 1.96 29.68 5.01
C PRO A 176 0.65 29.91 5.77
N LEU A 177 0.63 30.91 6.65
CA LEU A 177 -0.59 31.35 7.37
C LEU A 177 -1.74 31.73 6.44
N SER A 178 -1.45 32.16 5.20
CA SER A 178 -2.48 32.46 4.19
C SER A 178 -3.33 31.25 3.80
N ASN A 179 -2.85 30.02 4.06
CA ASN A 179 -3.62 28.80 3.82
C ASN A 179 -4.58 28.44 4.98
N ARG A 180 -4.63 29.27 6.03
CA ARG A 180 -5.62 29.21 7.12
C ARG A 180 -6.45 30.51 7.15
N PRO A 181 -7.57 30.59 6.40
CA PRO A 181 -8.38 31.80 6.34
C PRO A 181 -9.07 32.09 7.67
N SER A 182 -9.32 33.38 7.92
CA SER A 182 -10.14 33.85 9.06
C SER A 182 -11.61 33.99 8.68
N ILE A 183 -12.50 33.92 9.67
CA ILE A 183 -13.93 34.18 9.48
C ILE A 183 -14.09 35.63 8.97
N PRO A 184 -14.88 35.89 7.92
CA PRO A 184 -15.07 37.25 7.42
C PRO A 184 -15.51 38.22 8.53
N GLY A 185 -14.76 39.30 8.72
CA GLY A 185 -15.01 40.29 9.77
C GLY A 185 -14.55 39.90 11.18
N SER A 186 -13.79 38.82 11.33
CA SER A 186 -13.25 38.34 12.60
C SER A 186 -11.77 37.94 12.46
N THR A 187 -11.04 37.96 13.58
CA THR A 187 -9.68 37.41 13.68
C THR A 187 -9.68 35.92 14.02
N ALA A 188 -10.84 35.32 14.27
CA ALA A 188 -10.96 33.90 14.55
C ALA A 188 -10.76 33.07 13.27
N PRO A 189 -10.03 31.96 13.33
CA PRO A 189 -9.80 31.11 12.16
C PRO A 189 -11.08 30.41 11.71
N GLN A 190 -11.23 30.22 10.40
CA GLN A 190 -12.21 29.29 9.87
C GLN A 190 -11.81 27.85 10.22
N ARG A 191 -12.82 27.02 10.44
CA ARG A 191 -12.65 25.58 10.72
C ARG A 191 -13.13 24.68 9.60
N VAL A 192 -13.99 25.18 8.72
CA VAL A 192 -14.46 24.48 7.53
C VAL A 192 -14.31 25.41 6.34
N PHE A 193 -13.45 25.05 5.39
CA PHE A 193 -13.16 25.89 4.23
C PHE A 193 -12.54 25.07 3.09
N GLN A 194 -12.62 25.59 1.88
CA GLN A 194 -11.87 25.06 0.74
C GLN A 194 -10.45 25.64 0.75
N ALA A 195 -9.44 24.80 0.53
CA ALA A 195 -8.04 25.19 0.58
C ALA A 195 -7.75 26.39 -0.36
N PRO A 196 -7.21 27.52 0.16
CA PRO A 196 -6.78 28.64 -0.67
C PRO A 196 -5.72 28.26 -1.72
N ASP A 197 -4.68 27.52 -1.31
CA ASP A 197 -3.75 26.83 -2.21
C ASP A 197 -3.77 25.33 -1.86
N PRO A 198 -4.36 24.47 -2.71
CA PRO A 198 -4.47 23.06 -2.40
C PRO A 198 -3.14 22.31 -2.55
N LEU A 199 -2.08 22.92 -3.10
CA LEU A 199 -0.76 22.30 -3.32
C LEU A 199 0.27 22.63 -2.22
N ILE A 200 -0.14 23.32 -1.16
CA ILE A 200 0.72 23.63 0.00
C ILE A 200 -0.02 23.20 1.27
N MET A 201 0.72 22.76 2.28
CA MET A 201 0.15 22.47 3.61
C MET A 201 -0.51 23.69 4.26
N ALA A 202 -1.36 23.44 5.25
CA ALA A 202 -1.93 24.48 6.09
C ALA A 202 -1.33 24.42 7.52
N PRO A 203 -0.96 25.56 8.12
CA PRO A 203 -0.40 25.54 9.46
C PRO A 203 -1.43 25.15 10.51
N PHE A 204 -1.01 24.45 11.57
CA PHE A 204 -1.78 24.39 12.82
C PHE A 204 -1.89 25.78 13.45
N LEU A 205 -2.97 26.03 14.19
CA LEU A 205 -3.19 27.27 14.93
C LEU A 205 -3.49 26.99 16.40
N VAL A 206 -3.15 27.94 17.26
CA VAL A 206 -3.58 27.95 18.66
C VAL A 206 -5.12 27.82 18.72
N GLY A 207 -5.61 26.90 19.54
CA GLY A 207 -7.03 26.59 19.68
C GLY A 207 -7.57 25.51 18.74
N ASP A 208 -6.77 24.99 17.81
CA ASP A 208 -7.10 23.74 17.13
C ASP A 208 -7.19 22.60 18.14
N PHE A 209 -8.15 21.70 17.94
CA PHE A 209 -8.31 20.48 18.73
C PHE A 209 -7.73 19.36 17.91
N ILE A 210 -6.67 18.75 18.42
CA ILE A 210 -5.93 17.70 17.74
C ILE A 210 -6.06 16.39 18.50
N THR A 211 -6.05 15.29 17.75
CA THR A 211 -5.70 13.96 18.25
C THR A 211 -4.27 13.65 17.80
N TYR A 212 -3.50 12.95 18.63
CA TYR A 212 -2.10 12.63 18.31
C TYR A 212 -1.66 11.31 18.93
N ARG A 213 -0.69 10.67 18.26
CA ARG A 213 -0.02 9.44 18.70
C ARG A 213 1.50 9.63 18.63
N GLY A 214 2.21 9.02 19.56
CA GLY A 214 3.63 9.21 19.74
C GLY A 214 4.21 8.33 20.83
N PHE A 215 5.35 8.75 21.36
CA PHE A 215 5.91 8.13 22.54
C PHE A 215 6.50 9.16 23.49
N ARG A 216 6.49 8.88 24.79
CA ARG A 216 7.07 9.78 25.78
C ARG A 216 8.59 9.74 25.74
N LEU A 217 9.22 10.91 25.55
CA LEU A 217 10.65 11.10 25.74
C LEU A 217 10.91 12.27 26.70
N GLY A 218 11.25 11.95 27.95
CA GLY A 218 11.42 12.94 29.00
C GLY A 218 10.11 13.68 29.32
N ASN A 219 10.07 14.97 28.95
CA ASN A 219 8.92 15.87 29.15
C ASN A 219 8.12 16.16 27.87
N GLU A 220 8.52 15.57 26.74
CA GLU A 220 7.82 15.70 25.46
C GLU A 220 7.13 14.39 25.09
N ILE A 221 6.08 14.50 24.27
CA ILE A 221 5.60 13.37 23.45
C ILE A 221 6.11 13.60 22.03
N ILE A 222 6.81 12.60 21.52
CA ILE A 222 7.38 12.57 20.19
C ILE A 222 6.38 11.89 19.27
N CYS A 223 5.66 12.67 18.49
CA CYS A 223 4.54 12.23 17.67
C CYS A 223 4.99 11.74 16.29
N TYR A 224 4.37 10.67 15.82
CA TYR A 224 4.45 10.22 14.42
C TYR A 224 3.13 10.44 13.67
N GLU A 225 2.03 10.76 14.37
CA GLU A 225 0.73 11.03 13.77
C GLU A 225 0.01 12.17 14.51
N ILE A 226 -0.56 13.13 13.78
CA ILE A 226 -1.38 14.21 14.34
C ILE A 226 -2.55 14.52 13.40
N VAL A 227 -3.77 14.61 13.93
CA VAL A 227 -4.97 15.01 13.18
C VAL A 227 -5.66 16.19 13.85
N ALA A 228 -5.83 17.32 13.14
CA ALA A 228 -6.70 18.42 13.55
C ALA A 228 -8.16 18.05 13.34
N TRP A 229 -8.73 17.42 14.37
CA TRP A 229 -10.07 16.86 14.36
C TRP A 229 -11.17 17.90 14.16
N ASN A 230 -10.93 19.15 14.56
CA ASN A 230 -11.88 20.26 14.40
C ASN A 230 -11.58 21.18 13.20
N VAL A 231 -10.76 20.74 12.25
CA VAL A 231 -10.44 21.47 11.02
C VAL A 231 -10.77 20.58 9.83
N GLN A 232 -11.67 21.04 8.96
CA GLN A 232 -12.06 20.42 7.70
C GLN A 232 -11.59 21.28 6.54
N ILE A 233 -10.59 20.81 5.80
CA ILE A 233 -10.07 21.50 4.61
C ILE A 233 -10.46 20.70 3.38
N THR A 234 -11.35 21.24 2.55
CA THR A 234 -11.80 20.57 1.34
C THR A 234 -10.98 20.99 0.12
N THR A 235 -10.92 20.12 -0.88
CA THR A 235 -10.34 20.40 -2.20
C THR A 235 -11.36 20.11 -3.30
N SER A 236 -11.01 20.39 -4.55
CA SER A 236 -11.83 20.06 -5.72
C SER A 236 -10.91 19.61 -6.85
N GLY A 237 -11.16 18.43 -7.41
CA GLY A 237 -10.35 17.86 -8.48
C GLY A 237 -8.97 17.41 -8.00
N VAL A 238 -7.91 17.87 -8.67
CA VAL A 238 -6.52 17.53 -8.35
C VAL A 238 -5.84 18.74 -7.69
N PRO A 239 -5.31 18.61 -6.46
CA PRO A 239 -5.20 17.39 -5.66
C PRO A 239 -6.47 17.03 -4.88
N THR A 240 -6.58 15.74 -4.59
CA THR A 240 -7.42 15.22 -3.50
C THR A 240 -6.54 14.47 -2.52
N TYR A 241 -6.78 14.65 -1.23
CA TYR A 241 -6.04 14.00 -0.16
C TYR A 241 -6.89 12.90 0.46
N VAL A 242 -6.23 11.82 0.88
CA VAL A 242 -6.85 10.66 1.52
C VAL A 242 -6.25 10.52 2.90
N ARG A 243 -7.10 10.30 3.91
CA ARG A 243 -6.71 9.84 5.25
C ARG A 243 -7.28 8.45 5.46
N VAL A 244 -6.47 7.52 5.95
CA VAL A 244 -6.94 6.21 6.43
C VAL A 244 -7.00 6.27 7.96
N GLU A 245 -8.12 5.85 8.54
CA GLU A 245 -8.37 5.83 9.98
C GLU A 245 -8.45 4.41 10.54
N GLU A 246 -8.93 3.46 9.73
CA GLU A 246 -9.07 2.05 10.10
C GLU A 246 -8.54 1.20 8.95
N SER A 247 -7.69 0.23 9.26
CA SER A 247 -7.18 -0.75 8.32
C SER A 247 -7.02 -2.10 9.02
N LEU A 248 -7.83 -3.07 8.64
CA LEU A 248 -7.77 -4.43 9.16
C LEU A 248 -7.94 -5.43 8.02
N VAL A 249 -7.14 -6.48 8.03
CA VAL A 249 -7.13 -7.52 7.00
C VAL A 249 -7.51 -8.85 7.63
N GLY A 250 -8.60 -9.45 7.16
CA GLY A 250 -9.00 -10.81 7.55
C GLY A 250 -8.17 -11.86 6.82
N VAL A 251 -7.52 -12.75 7.57
CA VAL A 251 -6.72 -13.84 7.01
C VAL A 251 -7.63 -15.01 6.65
N TYR A 252 -7.63 -15.39 5.37
CA TYR A 252 -8.45 -16.49 4.87
C TYR A 252 -8.01 -17.84 5.47
N THR A 253 -8.98 -18.70 5.81
CA THR A 253 -8.75 -20.13 6.01
C THR A 253 -9.80 -20.96 5.29
N ALA A 254 -9.38 -22.10 4.75
CA ALA A 254 -10.31 -23.11 4.22
C ALA A 254 -10.84 -24.06 5.31
N SER A 255 -10.41 -23.89 6.56
CA SER A 255 -10.78 -24.77 7.65
C SER A 255 -12.29 -24.70 7.94
N PRO A 256 -13.01 -25.84 8.00
CA PRO A 256 -14.45 -25.84 8.26
C PRO A 256 -14.81 -25.46 9.70
N ILE A 257 -13.82 -25.38 10.60
CA ILE A 257 -13.99 -24.93 11.98
C ILE A 257 -13.55 -23.48 12.18
N GLY A 258 -13.15 -22.78 11.11
CA GLY A 258 -12.68 -21.40 11.14
C GLY A 258 -13.72 -20.41 10.64
N GLU A 259 -13.80 -19.27 11.33
CA GLU A 259 -14.46 -18.06 10.87
C GLU A 259 -13.39 -17.07 10.41
N VAL A 260 -13.63 -16.43 9.26
CA VAL A 260 -12.74 -15.43 8.67
C VAL A 260 -13.34 -14.05 8.88
N ALA A 261 -12.54 -13.13 9.41
CA ALA A 261 -12.93 -11.73 9.56
C ALA A 261 -13.09 -11.02 8.20
N GLU A 262 -13.83 -9.90 8.19
CA GLU A 262 -13.84 -9.06 6.99
C GLU A 262 -12.50 -8.34 6.84
N THR A 263 -12.11 -8.04 5.61
CA THR A 263 -11.10 -7.00 5.36
C THR A 263 -11.83 -5.67 5.24
N ARG A 264 -11.38 -4.66 5.99
CA ARG A 264 -12.04 -3.36 6.07
C ARG A 264 -11.06 -2.22 6.12
N PHE A 265 -11.39 -1.19 5.33
CA PHE A 265 -10.68 0.07 5.30
C PHE A 265 -11.67 1.22 5.47
N VAL A 266 -11.36 2.15 6.35
CA VAL A 266 -12.16 3.36 6.58
C VAL A 266 -11.25 4.57 6.52
N GLY A 267 -11.75 5.63 5.90
CA GLY A 267 -11.00 6.86 5.83
C GLY A 267 -11.86 8.06 5.43
N TYR A 268 -11.19 9.14 5.07
CA TYR A 268 -11.79 10.39 4.64
C TYR A 268 -11.06 10.93 3.41
N VAL A 269 -11.76 11.76 2.63
CA VAL A 269 -11.21 12.45 1.47
C VAL A 269 -11.48 13.95 1.52
N SER A 270 -10.55 14.75 0.99
CA SER A 270 -10.73 16.20 0.92
C SER A 270 -11.73 16.63 -0.17
N ASP A 271 -11.98 15.78 -1.17
CA ASP A 271 -13.00 15.98 -2.21
C ASP A 271 -14.00 14.80 -2.18
N PRO A 272 -15.28 15.02 -1.85
CA PRO A 272 -16.28 13.96 -1.79
C PRO A 272 -16.74 13.44 -3.17
N SER A 273 -16.32 14.05 -4.28
CA SER A 273 -16.75 13.66 -5.62
C SER A 273 -15.95 12.51 -6.25
N VAL A 274 -14.81 12.14 -5.66
CA VAL A 274 -13.92 11.08 -6.17
C VAL A 274 -14.38 9.69 -5.75
N THR A 275 -13.95 8.64 -6.43
CA THR A 275 -13.96 7.28 -5.88
C THR A 275 -12.60 6.93 -5.29
N VAL A 276 -12.56 6.08 -4.26
CA VAL A 276 -11.33 5.56 -3.67
C VAL A 276 -11.18 4.10 -4.05
N SER A 277 -10.15 3.73 -4.80
CA SER A 277 -9.76 2.32 -4.99
C SER A 277 -8.79 1.89 -3.91
N ILE A 278 -8.91 0.66 -3.45
CA ILE A 278 -7.93 0.04 -2.54
C ILE A 278 -7.15 -1.01 -3.32
N THR A 279 -5.83 -0.91 -3.29
CA THR A 279 -4.90 -1.85 -3.90
C THR A 279 -4.00 -2.48 -2.85
N ALA A 280 -3.64 -3.75 -3.05
CA ALA A 280 -2.52 -4.39 -2.39
C ALA A 280 -1.24 -4.05 -3.15
N ILE A 281 -0.15 -3.76 -2.44
CA ILE A 281 1.16 -3.50 -3.04
C ILE A 281 1.91 -4.82 -3.10
N ASP A 282 1.87 -5.49 -4.25
CA ASP A 282 2.60 -6.73 -4.49
C ASP A 282 4.06 -6.39 -4.85
N ILE A 283 5.02 -7.15 -4.30
CA ILE A 283 6.46 -6.93 -4.50
C ILE A 283 7.06 -8.11 -5.26
N ASN A 284 7.86 -7.84 -6.29
CA ASN A 284 8.63 -8.88 -6.96
C ASN A 284 9.82 -9.31 -6.08
N PRO A 285 9.96 -10.60 -5.71
CA PRO A 285 11.00 -11.04 -4.77
C PRO A 285 12.42 -11.05 -5.34
N CYS A 286 12.62 -10.86 -6.64
CA CYS A 286 13.95 -10.78 -7.24
C CYS A 286 14.37 -9.34 -7.57
N THR A 287 13.42 -8.46 -7.86
CA THR A 287 13.74 -7.09 -8.33
C THR A 287 13.29 -6.00 -7.38
N GLY A 288 12.47 -6.30 -6.37
CA GLY A 288 11.91 -5.31 -5.44
C GLY A 288 10.84 -4.42 -6.07
N ARG A 289 10.55 -4.57 -7.38
CA ARG A 289 9.57 -3.76 -8.09
C ARG A 289 8.18 -4.00 -7.51
N THR A 290 7.50 -2.92 -7.16
CA THR A 290 6.12 -2.94 -6.66
C THR A 290 5.11 -2.89 -7.79
N THR A 291 4.00 -3.59 -7.65
CA THR A 291 2.83 -3.49 -8.53
C THR A 291 1.54 -3.37 -7.70
N ASP A 292 0.58 -2.59 -8.19
CA ASP A 292 -0.72 -2.44 -7.54
C ASP A 292 -1.73 -3.47 -8.06
N ARG A 293 -2.33 -4.23 -7.15
CA ARG A 293 -3.45 -5.12 -7.44
C ARG A 293 -4.71 -4.62 -6.74
N SER A 294 -5.76 -4.31 -7.51
CA SER A 294 -7.05 -3.90 -6.92
C SER A 294 -7.63 -5.01 -6.05
N ILE A 295 -8.08 -4.63 -4.86
CA ILE A 295 -8.78 -5.53 -3.92
C ILE A 295 -10.20 -5.05 -3.60
N GLY A 296 -10.53 -3.79 -3.88
CA GLY A 296 -11.86 -3.25 -3.65
C GLY A 296 -11.98 -1.75 -3.91
N VAL A 297 -13.19 -1.23 -3.66
CA VAL A 297 -13.53 0.19 -3.85
C VAL A 297 -14.18 0.74 -2.58
N GLY A 298 -13.60 1.82 -2.06
CA GLY A 298 -14.12 2.64 -0.99
C GLY A 298 -15.35 3.44 -1.42
N GLN A 299 -16.37 3.37 -0.57
CA GLN A 299 -17.68 3.98 -0.76
C GLN A 299 -17.75 5.35 -0.15
N ASN A 300 -17.83 6.41 -0.95
CA ASN A 300 -18.04 7.74 -0.40
C ASN A 300 -19.40 7.86 0.28
N ARG A 301 -19.36 8.37 1.51
CA ARG A 301 -20.51 8.65 2.38
C ARG A 301 -20.50 10.12 2.76
N PRO A 302 -20.65 11.04 1.79
CA PRO A 302 -20.57 12.48 2.06
C PRO A 302 -21.68 12.94 3.02
N GLU A 303 -22.83 12.26 3.00
CA GLU A 303 -23.99 12.54 3.84
C GLU A 303 -23.78 12.17 5.32
N GLU A 304 -22.72 11.40 5.67
CA GLU A 304 -22.43 10.99 7.05
C GLU A 304 -21.77 12.13 7.84
N GLY A 305 -22.52 13.24 8.01
CA GLY A 305 -22.12 14.41 8.79
C GLY A 305 -21.23 15.41 8.06
N GLY A 306 -21.18 15.39 6.71
CA GLY A 306 -20.31 16.30 5.94
C GLY A 306 -18.82 16.00 6.11
N ARG A 307 -18.48 14.77 6.54
CA ARG A 307 -17.13 14.33 6.86
C ARG A 307 -16.33 13.84 5.67
N ASN A 308 -16.99 13.59 4.53
CA ASN A 308 -16.40 12.98 3.33
C ASN A 308 -15.76 11.61 3.64
N LYS A 309 -16.45 10.81 4.46
CA LYS A 309 -15.99 9.46 4.84
C LYS A 309 -16.06 8.51 3.65
N TRP A 310 -15.13 7.58 3.56
CA TRP A 310 -15.22 6.42 2.69
C TRP A 310 -15.04 5.12 3.46
N ILE A 311 -15.69 4.05 2.98
CA ILE A 311 -15.59 2.71 3.59
C ILE A 311 -15.42 1.67 2.49
N SER A 312 -14.37 0.87 2.56
CA SER A 312 -14.22 -0.36 1.77
C SER A 312 -14.44 -1.57 2.66
N ARG A 313 -15.24 -2.52 2.19
CA ARG A 313 -15.47 -3.81 2.85
C ARG A 313 -15.29 -4.91 1.82
N ILE A 314 -14.37 -5.82 2.12
CA ILE A 314 -13.99 -6.92 1.25
C ILE A 314 -14.21 -8.20 2.05
N ASP A 315 -14.97 -9.12 1.49
CA ASP A 315 -15.29 -10.39 2.15
C ASP A 315 -14.05 -11.28 2.22
N GLY A 316 -13.88 -11.94 3.36
CA GLY A 316 -12.80 -12.88 3.61
C GLY A 316 -13.08 -14.29 3.08
N THR A 317 -14.05 -14.48 2.18
CA THR A 317 -14.47 -15.82 1.72
C THR A 317 -13.67 -16.37 0.54
N GLN A 318 -12.73 -15.60 0.00
CA GLN A 318 -11.90 -16.04 -1.12
C GLN A 318 -10.42 -15.94 -0.75
N THR A 319 -9.66 -16.91 -1.25
CA THR A 319 -8.19 -16.89 -1.14
C THR A 319 -7.70 -15.62 -1.85
N THR A 320 -6.99 -14.76 -1.14
CA THR A 320 -6.35 -13.59 -1.75
C THR A 320 -4.93 -13.50 -1.22
N ALA A 321 -3.98 -13.21 -2.12
CA ALA A 321 -2.63 -12.88 -1.71
C ALA A 321 -2.67 -11.63 -0.82
N LEU A 322 -2.12 -11.76 0.38
CA LEU A 322 -2.02 -10.71 1.39
C LEU A 322 -0.63 -10.09 1.34
N THR A 323 -0.57 -8.78 1.44
CA THR A 323 0.69 -8.01 1.37
C THR A 323 0.89 -7.25 2.68
N ARG A 324 2.09 -6.71 2.89
CA ARG A 324 2.39 -5.90 4.07
C ARG A 324 1.89 -4.45 3.97
N GLU A 325 1.61 -3.98 2.75
CA GLU A 325 1.27 -2.60 2.46
C GLU A 325 0.12 -2.51 1.46
N TYR A 326 -0.77 -1.54 1.69
CA TYR A 326 -1.90 -1.27 0.83
C TYR A 326 -1.87 0.20 0.42
N ARG A 327 -2.61 0.52 -0.64
CA ARG A 327 -2.71 1.88 -1.15
C ARG A 327 -4.16 2.24 -1.43
N ALA A 328 -4.58 3.39 -0.93
CA ALA A 328 -5.81 4.04 -1.33
C ALA A 328 -5.49 5.03 -2.44
N ILE A 329 -6.19 4.96 -3.57
CA ILE A 329 -5.96 5.79 -4.76
C ILE A 329 -7.26 6.43 -5.20
N VAL A 330 -7.25 7.73 -5.48
CA VAL A 330 -8.48 8.46 -5.89
C VAL A 330 -8.60 8.64 -7.40
N SER A 331 -9.85 8.73 -7.86
CA SER A 331 -10.19 8.88 -9.29
C SER A 331 -9.83 10.25 -9.88
N SER A 332 -9.50 11.24 -9.06
CA SER A 332 -9.01 12.54 -9.56
C SER A 332 -7.64 12.43 -10.21
N GLY A 333 -6.83 11.43 -9.85
CA GLY A 333 -5.41 11.35 -10.20
C GLY A 333 -4.51 11.98 -9.16
N THR A 334 -3.20 11.87 -9.40
CA THR A 334 -2.15 12.27 -8.46
C THR A 334 -1.42 13.54 -8.90
N VAL A 335 -0.88 14.28 -7.93
CA VAL A 335 -0.02 15.45 -8.18
C VAL A 335 0.97 15.63 -7.04
N ARG A 336 2.23 15.94 -7.37
CA ARG A 336 3.23 16.28 -6.36
C ARG A 336 3.01 17.71 -5.87
N THR A 337 2.83 17.87 -4.57
CA THR A 337 2.66 19.17 -3.90
C THR A 337 3.99 19.93 -3.84
N LYS A 338 3.96 21.21 -3.48
CA LYS A 338 5.18 22.01 -3.25
C LYS A 338 5.99 21.51 -2.04
N ASN A 339 5.37 20.69 -1.20
CA ASN A 339 5.99 20.06 -0.03
C ASN A 339 6.58 18.68 -0.33
N GLY A 340 6.53 18.19 -1.57
CA GLY A 340 7.07 16.88 -1.95
C GLY A 340 6.09 15.71 -1.81
N ILE A 341 4.98 15.87 -1.07
CA ILE A 341 3.93 14.86 -0.91
C ILE A 341 3.24 14.58 -2.25
N LEU A 342 3.01 13.31 -2.58
CA LEU A 342 2.27 12.89 -3.77
C LEU A 342 0.78 12.74 -3.42
N ALA A 343 0.02 13.82 -3.58
CA ALA A 343 -1.41 13.83 -3.35
C ALA A 343 -2.15 12.95 -4.37
N GLY A 344 -3.35 12.50 -4.04
CA GLY A 344 -4.16 11.59 -4.85
C GLY A 344 -3.99 10.11 -4.49
N GLN A 345 -3.12 9.80 -3.52
CA GLN A 345 -2.93 8.46 -2.99
C GLN A 345 -2.52 8.50 -1.51
N TYR A 346 -2.65 7.36 -0.85
CA TYR A 346 -2.15 7.12 0.50
C TYR A 346 -1.72 5.66 0.61
N ALA A 347 -0.42 5.41 0.71
CA ALA A 347 0.15 4.09 1.02
C ALA A 347 0.29 3.93 2.53
N PHE A 348 0.05 2.73 3.04
CA PHE A 348 0.07 2.48 4.48
C PHE A 348 0.42 1.04 4.80
N PRO A 349 1.22 0.81 5.86
CA PRO A 349 1.51 -0.53 6.33
C PRO A 349 0.29 -1.14 7.00
N MET A 350 0.17 -2.46 6.92
CA MET A 350 -0.77 -3.19 7.76
C MET A 350 -0.16 -3.43 9.13
N MET A 351 -0.92 -3.09 10.16
CA MET A 351 -0.58 -3.33 11.55
C MET A 351 -1.49 -4.39 12.18
N GLU A 352 -2.60 -4.75 11.51
CA GLU A 352 -3.61 -5.64 12.07
C GLU A 352 -4.05 -6.68 11.02
N TRP A 353 -3.64 -7.92 11.25
CA TRP A 353 -4.16 -9.09 10.56
C TRP A 353 -5.00 -9.91 11.54
N ILE A 354 -6.27 -10.09 11.21
CA ILE A 354 -7.17 -10.89 12.02
C ILE A 354 -7.06 -12.34 11.56
N GLN A 355 -6.41 -13.15 12.39
CA GLN A 355 -6.27 -14.59 12.18
C GLN A 355 -7.62 -15.29 12.30
N PRO A 356 -7.81 -16.47 11.67
CA PRO A 356 -9.08 -17.18 11.72
C PRO A 356 -9.50 -17.56 13.15
N GLU A 357 -10.76 -17.35 13.48
CA GLU A 357 -11.31 -17.67 14.79
C GLU A 357 -12.01 -19.04 14.80
N LEU A 358 -11.99 -19.73 15.94
CA LEU A 358 -12.73 -20.98 16.09
C LEU A 358 -14.23 -20.73 16.20
N ILE A 359 -15.03 -21.42 15.38
CA ILE A 359 -16.50 -21.32 15.44
C ILE A 359 -17.13 -22.05 16.63
N ALA A 360 -16.40 -22.98 17.26
CA ALA A 360 -16.93 -23.84 18.32
C ALA A 360 -15.91 -24.00 19.46
N PRO A 361 -16.28 -23.66 20.70
CA PRO A 361 -15.44 -23.89 21.87
C PRO A 361 -15.11 -25.38 22.07
N GLY A 362 -13.90 -25.67 22.56
CA GLY A 362 -13.44 -27.02 22.89
C GLY A 362 -12.67 -27.73 21.77
N ASN A 363 -12.66 -27.19 20.55
CA ASN A 363 -11.71 -27.59 19.52
C ASN A 363 -10.32 -27.06 19.84
N GLU A 364 -9.30 -27.73 19.31
CA GLU A 364 -7.93 -27.19 19.31
C GLU A 364 -7.87 -25.86 18.53
N PRO A 365 -7.09 -24.87 19.00
CA PRO A 365 -6.89 -23.61 18.29
C PRO A 365 -6.48 -23.81 16.83
N LEU A 366 -6.95 -22.92 15.96
CA LEU A 366 -6.47 -22.85 14.58
C LEU A 366 -5.06 -22.26 14.56
N VAL A 367 -4.18 -22.84 13.74
CA VAL A 367 -2.87 -22.27 13.45
C VAL A 367 -3.04 -20.89 12.82
N ASN A 368 -2.13 -19.95 13.14
CA ASN A 368 -2.07 -18.69 12.40
C ASN A 368 -1.62 -18.99 10.97
N ASP A 369 -2.35 -18.50 9.96
CA ASP A 369 -2.09 -18.81 8.56
C ASP A 369 -1.26 -17.68 7.91
N TYR A 370 -0.02 -18.01 7.56
CA TYR A 370 0.92 -17.13 6.88
C TYR A 370 1.11 -17.50 5.41
N SER A 371 0.46 -18.56 4.93
CA SER A 371 0.66 -19.11 3.58
C SER A 371 0.27 -18.15 2.46
N GLN A 372 -0.65 -17.21 2.73
CA GLN A 372 -1.10 -16.21 1.76
C GLN A 372 -0.36 -14.87 1.89
N MET A 373 0.51 -14.72 2.89
CA MET A 373 1.25 -13.47 3.12
C MET A 373 2.51 -13.43 2.23
N THR A 374 2.41 -12.78 1.08
CA THR A 374 3.46 -12.80 0.05
C THR A 374 4.78 -12.20 0.52
N HIS A 375 4.74 -11.18 1.36
CA HIS A 375 5.93 -10.60 1.98
C HIS A 375 6.68 -11.58 2.90
N LEU A 376 6.01 -12.61 3.43
CA LEU A 376 6.62 -13.66 4.26
C LEU A 376 7.01 -14.88 3.43
N THR A 377 6.20 -15.27 2.44
CA THR A 377 6.41 -16.48 1.63
C THR A 377 7.27 -16.27 0.40
N LEU A 378 7.38 -15.03 -0.09
CA LEU A 378 8.23 -14.65 -1.22
C LEU A 378 9.45 -13.84 -0.80
N GLY A 379 9.31 -13.01 0.23
CA GLY A 379 10.30 -11.99 0.59
C GLY A 379 9.96 -10.63 -0.04
N ILE A 380 10.92 -9.70 0.03
CA ILE A 380 10.71 -8.28 -0.30
C ILE A 380 11.65 -7.78 -1.40
N GLY A 381 12.48 -8.67 -1.96
CA GLY A 381 13.45 -8.30 -2.99
C GLY A 381 14.78 -7.82 -2.43
N PRO A 382 15.62 -7.22 -3.29
CA PRO A 382 16.90 -6.68 -2.89
C PRO A 382 16.79 -5.45 -1.99
N ASP A 383 17.73 -5.35 -1.06
CA ASP A 383 18.06 -4.09 -0.39
C ASP A 383 18.93 -3.18 -1.28
N GLU A 384 19.33 -2.02 -0.73
CA GLU A 384 20.16 -1.03 -1.42
C GLU A 384 21.55 -1.57 -1.83
N ASP A 385 22.04 -2.59 -1.14
CA ASP A 385 23.32 -3.25 -1.40
C ASP A 385 23.17 -4.45 -2.37
N GLY A 386 21.96 -4.71 -2.87
CA GLY A 386 21.65 -5.83 -3.78
C GLY A 386 21.51 -7.18 -3.06
N ASN A 387 21.39 -7.21 -1.74
CA ASN A 387 21.14 -8.44 -1.01
C ASN A 387 19.65 -8.81 -1.02
N ILE A 388 19.30 -10.02 -1.47
CA ILE A 388 17.91 -10.47 -1.57
C ILE A 388 17.35 -10.86 -0.19
N MET A 389 16.42 -10.06 0.32
CA MET A 389 15.62 -10.40 1.51
C MET A 389 14.51 -11.38 1.11
N GLY A 390 14.78 -12.67 1.31
CA GLY A 390 13.90 -13.79 0.94
C GLY A 390 12.74 -14.04 1.93
N PRO A 391 12.08 -15.21 1.82
CA PRO A 391 11.04 -15.59 2.78
C PRO A 391 11.61 -15.84 4.18
N LEU A 392 10.75 -15.87 5.20
CA LEU A 392 11.18 -16.20 6.56
C LEU A 392 11.80 -17.61 6.62
N ASP A 393 12.96 -17.72 7.28
CA ASP A 393 13.71 -18.98 7.43
C ASP A 393 14.24 -19.15 8.88
N PRO A 394 13.75 -20.16 9.64
CA PRO A 394 12.71 -21.13 9.28
C PRO A 394 11.33 -20.48 9.12
N PHE A 395 10.50 -21.01 8.22
CA PHE A 395 9.14 -20.49 8.02
C PHE A 395 8.23 -20.84 9.21
N PRO A 396 7.44 -19.88 9.75
CA PRO A 396 6.64 -20.08 10.96
C PRO A 396 5.34 -20.86 10.71
N GLN A 397 5.33 -21.81 9.79
CA GLN A 397 4.18 -22.70 9.50
C GLN A 397 4.64 -23.94 8.72
N SER A 398 4.27 -25.12 9.20
CA SER A 398 4.52 -26.41 8.58
C SER A 398 3.76 -26.56 7.26
N GLY A 399 4.41 -27.15 6.25
CA GLY A 399 3.77 -27.51 4.98
C GLY A 399 3.57 -26.38 3.98
N VAL A 400 4.01 -25.16 4.29
CA VAL A 400 4.00 -24.04 3.35
C VAL A 400 5.20 -24.13 2.42
N THR A 401 4.95 -24.01 1.12
CA THR A 401 6.02 -23.85 0.12
C THR A 401 6.38 -22.37 0.03
N VAL A 402 7.66 -22.05 0.22
CA VAL A 402 8.19 -20.69 0.12
C VAL A 402 9.02 -20.53 -1.14
N PHE A 403 9.19 -19.29 -1.58
CA PHE A 403 10.04 -18.92 -2.70
C PHE A 403 11.51 -19.32 -2.44
N ASP A 404 12.24 -19.66 -3.50
CA ASP A 404 13.67 -19.93 -3.43
C ASP A 404 14.46 -18.73 -3.97
N PRO A 405 15.08 -17.90 -3.09
CA PRO A 405 15.86 -16.74 -3.51
C PRO A 405 17.02 -17.07 -4.44
N SER A 406 17.53 -18.31 -4.43
CA SER A 406 18.61 -18.73 -5.32
C SER A 406 18.18 -18.81 -6.80
N SER A 407 16.88 -18.75 -7.07
CA SER A 407 16.33 -18.65 -8.43
C SER A 407 16.42 -17.24 -9.04
N CYS A 408 16.70 -16.22 -8.22
CA CYS A 408 16.88 -14.87 -8.73
C CYS A 408 18.21 -14.75 -9.50
N PRO A 409 18.23 -14.02 -10.63
CA PRO A 409 19.49 -13.72 -11.30
C PRO A 409 20.42 -12.97 -10.33
N PRO A 410 21.75 -13.18 -10.41
CA PRO A 410 22.67 -12.36 -9.66
C PRO A 410 22.40 -10.90 -10.01
N ILE A 411 22.16 -10.08 -9.00
CA ILE A 411 22.21 -8.64 -9.18
C ILE A 411 23.67 -8.37 -9.50
N SER A 412 23.98 -8.18 -10.79
CA SER A 412 25.27 -7.63 -11.15
C SER A 412 25.32 -6.32 -10.39
N PRO A 413 26.30 -6.10 -9.49
CA PRO A 413 26.56 -4.72 -9.08
C PRO A 413 26.82 -4.02 -10.41
N ASP A 414 25.91 -3.12 -10.80
CA ASP A 414 26.09 -2.33 -12.01
C ASP A 414 27.50 -1.75 -11.87
N ASP A 415 28.37 -2.05 -12.83
CA ASP A 415 29.69 -1.43 -12.85
C ASP A 415 29.42 0.08 -12.75
N PRO A 416 29.93 0.78 -11.72
CA PRO A 416 29.59 2.18 -11.49
C PRO A 416 30.00 3.09 -12.67
N LEU A 417 30.74 2.56 -13.64
CA LEU A 417 31.14 3.22 -14.89
C LEU A 417 30.36 2.74 -16.12
N THR A 418 29.45 1.77 -15.98
CA THR A 418 28.56 1.32 -17.04
C THR A 418 27.21 2.03 -16.92
N PRO A 419 26.67 2.58 -18.02
CA PRO A 419 25.32 3.11 -18.01
C PRO A 419 24.26 2.07 -17.65
N SER A 420 23.29 2.46 -16.84
CA SER A 420 22.14 1.65 -16.43
C SER A 420 20.87 2.30 -16.99
N PRO A 421 20.53 2.00 -18.26
CA PRO A 421 19.36 2.59 -18.91
C PRO A 421 18.06 2.05 -18.33
N ARG A 422 17.06 2.92 -18.19
CA ARG A 422 15.64 2.53 -18.11
C ARG A 422 14.83 3.25 -19.18
N ILE A 423 13.70 2.67 -19.57
CA ILE A 423 12.78 3.28 -20.54
C ILE A 423 11.42 3.53 -19.89
N GLU A 424 10.88 4.73 -20.12
CA GLU A 424 9.48 5.04 -19.88
C GLU A 424 8.80 5.39 -21.21
N ALA A 425 7.59 4.87 -21.42
CA ALA A 425 6.73 5.25 -22.53
C ALA A 425 5.61 6.17 -22.03
N THR A 426 5.40 7.29 -22.71
CA THR A 426 4.31 8.23 -22.43
C THR A 426 3.32 8.26 -23.57
N ILE A 427 2.04 8.02 -23.28
CA ILE A 427 0.92 8.14 -24.21
C ILE A 427 -0.12 9.13 -23.64
N GLY A 428 -0.28 10.27 -24.30
CA GLY A 428 -1.09 11.35 -23.73
C GLY A 428 -0.52 11.82 -22.39
N THR A 429 -1.28 11.64 -21.30
CA THR A 429 -0.85 11.96 -19.91
C THR A 429 -0.40 10.74 -19.11
N VAL A 430 -0.36 9.56 -19.73
CA VAL A 430 -0.03 8.29 -19.07
C VAL A 430 1.43 7.97 -19.30
N THR A 431 2.15 7.59 -18.25
CA THR A 431 3.53 7.11 -18.34
C THR A 431 3.61 5.67 -17.81
N VAL A 432 4.30 4.79 -18.53
CA VAL A 432 4.48 3.36 -18.23
C VAL A 432 5.96 3.04 -18.32
N SER A 433 6.53 2.31 -17.36
CA SER A 433 7.92 1.82 -17.47
C SER A 433 8.02 0.56 -18.33
N ASP A 434 9.21 0.28 -18.85
CA ASP A 434 9.63 -0.95 -19.58
C ASP A 434 9.21 -2.28 -18.96
N SER A 435 8.87 -2.22 -17.69
CA SER A 435 8.48 -3.32 -16.85
C SER A 435 7.05 -3.87 -17.14
N ALA A 436 6.30 -3.26 -18.06
CA ALA A 436 5.03 -3.75 -18.59
C ALA A 436 4.81 -3.28 -20.04
N PRO A 437 4.13 -4.07 -20.90
CA PRO A 437 3.90 -3.66 -22.28
C PRO A 437 2.89 -2.51 -22.37
N LEU A 438 3.16 -1.54 -23.25
CA LEU A 438 2.19 -0.50 -23.60
C LEU A 438 1.28 -0.97 -24.74
N PHE A 439 -0.01 -1.07 -24.49
CA PHE A 439 -0.97 -1.35 -25.56
C PHE A 439 -1.27 -0.08 -26.36
N VAL A 440 -1.14 -0.15 -27.69
CA VAL A 440 -1.29 1.00 -28.58
C VAL A 440 -2.14 0.67 -29.80
N ARG A 441 -2.76 1.71 -30.37
CA ARG A 441 -3.50 1.71 -31.63
C ARG A 441 -2.84 2.66 -32.64
N SER A 442 -3.28 2.61 -33.89
CA SER A 442 -2.60 3.29 -35.00
C SER A 442 -2.81 4.80 -35.03
N ASP A 443 -3.77 5.29 -34.25
CA ASP A 443 -4.01 6.71 -34.00
C ASP A 443 -3.29 7.21 -32.74
N ASP A 444 -2.53 6.36 -32.05
CA ASP A 444 -1.71 6.75 -30.91
C ASP A 444 -0.34 7.21 -31.33
N THR A 445 0.10 8.33 -30.76
CA THR A 445 1.52 8.67 -30.72
C THR A 445 1.96 8.57 -29.27
N PHE A 446 3.01 7.79 -29.04
CA PHE A 446 3.63 7.66 -27.73
C PHE A 446 5.09 8.06 -27.82
N THR A 447 5.64 8.55 -26.72
CA THR A 447 7.04 8.96 -26.62
C THR A 447 7.75 7.95 -25.73
N LEU A 448 8.82 7.34 -26.24
CA LEU A 448 9.77 6.61 -25.42
C LEU A 448 10.80 7.62 -24.92
N ARG A 449 11.09 7.59 -23.62
CA ARG A 449 12.14 8.37 -22.99
C ARG A 449 13.07 7.42 -22.24
N GLY A 450 14.34 7.59 -22.50
CA GLY A 450 15.43 6.92 -21.82
C GLY A 450 15.85 7.72 -20.61
N PHE A 451 16.30 7.01 -19.59
CA PHE A 451 16.96 7.58 -18.43
C PHE A 451 18.22 6.79 -18.14
N GLN A 452 19.19 7.45 -17.53
CA GLN A 452 20.39 6.86 -16.99
C GLN A 452 20.26 6.86 -15.47
N ASP A 453 20.14 5.68 -14.87
CA ASP A 453 19.89 5.53 -13.43
C ASP A 453 21.16 5.50 -12.61
N ASN A 454 22.31 5.24 -13.25
CA ASN A 454 23.58 5.27 -12.57
C ASN A 454 23.95 6.71 -12.19
N SER A 455 23.86 6.99 -10.89
CA SER A 455 24.12 8.31 -10.28
C SER A 455 25.59 8.56 -9.94
N SER A 456 26.50 7.69 -10.39
CA SER A 456 27.94 7.85 -10.16
C SER A 456 28.40 9.25 -10.60
N PRO A 457 29.03 10.03 -9.69
CA PRO A 457 29.59 11.35 -10.03
C PRO A 457 30.63 11.28 -11.15
N GLU A 458 31.22 10.11 -11.38
CA GLU A 458 32.20 9.86 -12.44
C GLU A 458 31.53 9.80 -13.83
N LEU A 459 30.36 9.16 -13.93
CA LEU A 459 29.54 9.18 -15.15
C LEU A 459 28.89 10.55 -15.41
N ALA A 460 28.62 11.34 -14.37
CA ALA A 460 28.05 12.68 -14.51
C ALA A 460 28.97 13.66 -15.29
N ASN A 461 30.26 13.36 -15.42
CA ASN A 461 31.21 14.13 -16.23
C ASN A 461 31.33 13.62 -17.68
N ASP A 462 30.70 12.50 -18.03
CA ASP A 462 30.70 11.97 -19.37
C ASP A 462 29.55 12.55 -20.21
N THR A 463 29.78 12.73 -21.51
CA THR A 463 28.72 13.07 -22.48
C THR A 463 28.22 11.78 -23.10
N LEU A 464 27.18 11.21 -22.49
CA LEU A 464 26.58 9.96 -22.93
C LEU A 464 25.94 10.09 -24.32
N THR A 465 26.07 9.05 -25.14
CA THR A 465 25.42 8.94 -26.45
C THR A 465 24.24 7.97 -26.38
N TRP A 466 23.15 8.28 -27.09
CA TRP A 466 21.85 7.61 -26.95
C TRP A 466 21.40 7.04 -28.29
N SER A 467 21.16 5.73 -28.39
CA SER A 467 20.73 5.11 -29.64
C SER A 467 19.44 4.34 -29.47
N TRP A 468 18.45 4.64 -30.31
CA TRP A 468 17.17 3.94 -30.35
C TRP A 468 17.02 3.11 -31.62
N ILE A 469 16.60 1.86 -31.48
CA ILE A 469 16.29 0.98 -32.61
C ILE A 469 14.98 0.22 -32.40
N LEU A 470 14.33 -0.21 -33.48
CA LEU A 470 13.35 -1.29 -33.45
C LEU A 470 14.09 -2.64 -33.58
N VAL A 471 13.90 -3.54 -32.63
CA VAL A 471 14.46 -4.89 -32.67
C VAL A 471 13.58 -5.77 -33.56
N GLU A 472 13.80 -5.70 -34.87
CA GLU A 472 12.95 -6.37 -35.88
C GLU A 472 12.84 -7.89 -35.67
N SER A 473 13.91 -8.54 -35.19
CA SER A 473 13.91 -9.99 -34.92
C SER A 473 12.96 -10.41 -33.79
N SER A 474 12.58 -9.47 -32.93
CA SER A 474 11.66 -9.66 -31.79
C SER A 474 10.34 -8.91 -31.97
N SER A 475 10.15 -8.25 -33.12
CA SER A 475 8.98 -7.43 -33.42
C SER A 475 8.07 -8.09 -34.46
N ALA A 476 6.78 -7.80 -34.39
CA ALA A 476 5.78 -8.27 -35.35
C ALA A 476 5.88 -7.59 -36.72
N GLY A 477 6.53 -6.43 -36.77
CA GLY A 477 6.78 -5.68 -38.00
C GLY A 477 8.17 -5.05 -38.02
N THR A 478 8.39 -4.19 -39.01
CA THR A 478 9.66 -3.53 -39.32
C THR A 478 9.57 -2.03 -39.08
N GLU A 479 10.69 -1.30 -39.20
CA GLU A 479 10.66 0.17 -39.11
C GLU A 479 9.75 0.81 -40.17
N SER A 480 9.57 0.17 -41.33
CA SER A 480 8.68 0.65 -42.39
C SER A 480 7.19 0.63 -42.02
N ASP A 481 6.83 -0.11 -40.96
CA ASP A 481 5.48 -0.14 -40.39
C ASP A 481 5.24 1.01 -39.39
N LEU A 482 6.24 1.84 -39.11
CA LEU A 482 6.16 3.00 -38.21
C LEU A 482 5.94 4.28 -39.04
N SER A 483 4.83 4.96 -38.81
CA SER A 483 4.49 6.23 -39.46
C SER A 483 5.17 7.45 -38.83
N VAL A 484 5.56 7.33 -37.56
CA VAL A 484 6.43 8.26 -36.85
C VAL A 484 7.44 7.40 -36.11
N PHE A 485 8.70 7.50 -36.50
CA PHE A 485 9.85 7.00 -35.76
C PHE A 485 11.05 7.71 -36.36
N THR A 486 11.80 8.46 -35.56
CA THR A 486 13.04 9.05 -36.02
C THR A 486 14.13 8.53 -35.12
N VAL A 487 14.98 7.67 -35.67
CA VAL A 487 16.19 7.21 -35.02
C VAL A 487 17.02 8.43 -34.69
N SER A 488 17.17 8.71 -33.39
CA SER A 488 18.13 9.70 -32.91
C SER A 488 19.32 8.98 -32.34
N THR A 489 20.52 9.47 -32.67
CA THR A 489 21.79 9.01 -32.11
C THR A 489 22.22 9.82 -30.89
N ASP A 490 21.48 10.88 -30.53
CA ASP A 490 21.84 11.77 -29.42
C ASP A 490 20.60 12.37 -28.71
N ASP A 491 19.42 11.74 -28.84
CA ASP A 491 18.22 12.19 -28.13
C ASP A 491 17.80 11.14 -27.09
N GLU A 492 17.58 11.62 -25.86
CA GLU A 492 17.06 10.82 -24.76
C GLU A 492 15.62 10.35 -25.04
N SER A 493 14.95 10.91 -26.04
CA SER A 493 13.56 10.57 -26.36
C SER A 493 13.30 10.38 -27.85
N VAL A 494 12.36 9.48 -28.16
CA VAL A 494 11.84 9.26 -29.51
C VAL A 494 10.32 9.19 -29.49
N SER A 495 9.68 9.76 -30.50
CA SER A 495 8.23 9.61 -30.70
C SER A 495 7.95 8.48 -31.68
N VAL A 496 6.94 7.68 -31.36
CA VAL A 496 6.55 6.48 -32.09
C VAL A 496 5.07 6.54 -32.43
N ARG A 497 4.73 6.17 -33.67
CA ARG A 497 3.36 5.89 -34.11
C ARG A 497 3.36 4.74 -35.11
N ILE A 498 2.66 3.67 -34.77
CA ILE A 498 2.51 2.49 -35.62
C ILE A 498 1.46 2.77 -36.70
N SER A 499 1.77 2.41 -37.95
CA SER A 499 0.88 2.64 -39.09
C SER A 499 -0.37 1.76 -39.01
N SER A 500 -1.49 2.23 -39.57
CA SER A 500 -2.76 1.51 -39.54
C SER A 500 -2.78 0.20 -40.32
N ASN A 501 -1.82 -0.01 -41.23
CA ASN A 501 -1.66 -1.23 -42.03
C ASN A 501 -0.59 -2.18 -41.48
N ALA A 502 0.04 -1.84 -40.35
CA ALA A 502 1.07 -2.65 -39.72
C ALA A 502 0.49 -3.99 -39.20
N PRO A 503 1.28 -5.07 -39.13
CA PRO A 503 0.88 -6.31 -38.46
C PRO A 503 0.56 -6.08 -36.97
N THR A 504 -0.54 -6.64 -36.47
CA THR A 504 -0.82 -6.65 -35.02
C THR A 504 0.17 -7.56 -34.30
N GLY A 505 0.66 -7.14 -33.14
CA GLY A 505 1.61 -7.91 -32.33
C GLY A 505 2.52 -7.00 -31.49
N GLU A 506 3.59 -7.58 -30.95
CA GLU A 506 4.55 -6.86 -30.12
C GLU A 506 5.61 -6.17 -30.99
N TYR A 507 5.95 -4.93 -30.64
CA TYR A 507 7.02 -4.14 -31.22
C TYR A 507 8.01 -3.82 -30.11
N VAL A 508 9.23 -4.31 -30.25
CA VAL A 508 10.27 -4.21 -29.22
C VAL A 508 11.27 -3.14 -29.63
N PHE A 509 11.35 -2.08 -28.83
CA PHE A 509 12.30 -0.98 -29.00
C PHE A 509 13.47 -1.21 -28.06
N GLN A 510 14.69 -0.92 -28.50
CA GLN A 510 15.88 -0.96 -27.67
C GLN A 510 16.51 0.42 -27.58
N LEU A 511 16.85 0.82 -26.35
CA LEU A 511 17.74 1.94 -26.05
C LEU A 511 19.12 1.38 -25.71
N SER A 512 20.15 1.96 -26.32
CA SER A 512 21.54 1.78 -25.92
C SER A 512 22.11 3.12 -25.46
N ILE A 513 22.64 3.17 -24.24
CA ILE A 513 23.38 4.33 -23.71
C ILE A 513 24.85 3.93 -23.64
N ALA A 514 25.71 4.61 -24.39
CA ALA A 514 27.15 4.40 -24.34
C ALA A 514 27.84 5.56 -23.63
N SER A 515 28.86 5.21 -22.84
CA SER A 515 29.81 6.12 -22.21
C SER A 515 31.09 6.13 -23.06
N PRO A 516 31.34 7.19 -23.85
CA PRO A 516 32.56 7.29 -24.65
C PRO A 516 33.81 7.35 -23.77
N LEU A 517 33.71 7.94 -22.57
CA LEU A 517 34.85 8.11 -21.67
C LEU A 517 35.34 6.76 -21.12
N TYR A 518 34.41 5.87 -20.76
CA TYR A 518 34.75 4.56 -20.16
C TYR A 518 34.63 3.39 -21.15
N SER A 519 34.17 3.63 -22.38
CA SER A 519 33.96 2.61 -23.41
C SER A 519 33.03 1.49 -22.96
N THR A 520 32.00 1.85 -22.20
CA THR A 520 30.96 0.97 -21.65
C THR A 520 29.62 1.29 -22.28
N THR A 521 28.73 0.30 -22.38
CA THR A 521 27.38 0.45 -22.92
C THR A 521 26.39 -0.30 -22.05
N GLY A 522 25.27 0.33 -21.74
CA GLY A 522 24.09 -0.32 -21.17
C GLY A 522 22.94 -0.34 -22.17
N ASP A 523 22.12 -1.39 -22.11
CA ASP A 523 20.95 -1.57 -22.98
C ASP A 523 19.67 -1.77 -22.16
N ALA A 524 18.56 -1.21 -22.63
CA ALA A 524 17.21 -1.46 -22.12
C ALA A 524 16.25 -1.71 -23.28
N THR A 525 15.21 -2.51 -23.06
CA THR A 525 14.16 -2.76 -24.07
C THR A 525 12.78 -2.36 -23.56
N PHE A 526 11.92 -1.92 -24.48
CA PHE A 526 10.54 -1.56 -24.21
C PHE A 526 9.62 -2.23 -25.24
N THR A 527 8.58 -2.92 -24.76
CA THR A 527 7.60 -3.60 -25.62
C THR A 527 6.32 -2.77 -25.75
N ALA A 528 5.94 -2.43 -26.98
CA ALA A 528 4.62 -1.90 -27.30
C ALA A 528 3.77 -2.98 -27.99
N SER A 529 2.57 -3.25 -27.50
CA SER A 529 1.65 -4.24 -28.08
C SER A 529 0.61 -3.53 -28.96
N PHE A 530 0.75 -3.66 -30.27
CA PHE A 530 -0.16 -3.07 -31.26
C PHE A 530 -1.36 -3.96 -31.55
N PHE A 531 -2.56 -3.37 -31.47
CA PHE A 531 -3.81 -4.08 -31.75
C PHE A 531 -4.81 -3.18 -32.50
N THR A 532 -5.69 -3.80 -33.31
CA THR A 532 -6.72 -3.11 -34.10
C THR A 532 -8.16 -3.51 -33.75
N GLY A 533 -8.31 -4.56 -32.93
CA GLY A 533 -9.61 -5.08 -32.47
C GLY A 533 -10.03 -4.54 -31.10
N PRO A 534 -11.01 -5.18 -30.44
CA PRO A 534 -11.41 -4.86 -29.08
C PRO A 534 -10.22 -4.88 -28.12
N ASP A 535 -10.28 -4.04 -27.09
CA ASP A 535 -9.41 -4.17 -25.93
C ASP A 535 -9.77 -5.43 -25.11
N THR A 536 -8.86 -5.83 -24.23
CA THR A 536 -9.11 -6.91 -23.26
C THR A 536 -9.62 -6.29 -21.98
N VAL A 537 -10.82 -6.70 -21.56
CA VAL A 537 -11.46 -6.22 -20.33
C VAL A 537 -11.61 -7.36 -19.34
N THR A 538 -11.20 -7.14 -18.10
CA THR A 538 -11.36 -8.07 -16.97
C THR A 538 -12.15 -7.41 -15.84
N VAL A 539 -12.87 -8.22 -15.06
CA VAL A 539 -13.54 -7.78 -13.83
C VAL A 539 -12.63 -8.16 -12.66
N GLU A 540 -11.86 -7.20 -12.18
CA GLU A 540 -10.85 -7.41 -11.13
C GLU A 540 -11.50 -7.73 -9.79
N THR A 541 -12.47 -6.90 -9.37
CA THR A 541 -13.10 -7.01 -8.05
C THR A 541 -14.60 -6.72 -8.11
N VAL A 542 -15.35 -7.46 -7.29
CA VAL A 542 -16.78 -7.25 -7.05
C VAL A 542 -17.01 -7.40 -5.55
N THR A 543 -17.47 -6.33 -4.91
CA THR A 543 -17.80 -6.25 -3.47
C THR A 543 -19.28 -5.96 -3.30
N TRP A 544 -19.96 -6.70 -2.43
CA TRP A 544 -21.34 -6.39 -2.05
C TRP A 544 -21.58 -6.53 -0.55
N THR A 545 -22.18 -5.51 0.05
CA THR A 545 -22.54 -5.53 1.47
C THR A 545 -24.03 -5.29 1.66
N SER A 546 -24.65 -6.03 2.57
CA SER A 546 -26.09 -5.95 2.84
C SER A 546 -26.54 -4.69 3.60
N SER A 547 -25.60 -3.86 4.05
CA SER A 547 -25.91 -2.60 4.74
C SER A 547 -26.55 -1.58 3.79
N GLN A 548 -27.43 -0.71 4.30
CA GLN A 548 -28.09 0.36 3.53
C GLN A 548 -28.78 -0.17 2.25
N SER A 549 -29.61 -1.19 2.39
CA SER A 549 -30.33 -1.84 1.27
C SER A 549 -29.43 -2.48 0.21
N GLY A 550 -28.12 -2.60 0.47
CA GLY A 550 -27.16 -3.16 -0.47
C GLY A 550 -26.21 -2.10 -1.04
N THR A 551 -24.90 -2.34 -0.95
CA THR A 551 -23.88 -1.49 -1.57
C THR A 551 -22.96 -2.33 -2.44
N LEU A 552 -22.85 -1.99 -3.72
CA LEU A 552 -22.04 -2.67 -4.74
C LEU A 552 -20.82 -1.82 -5.10
N GLY A 553 -19.61 -2.38 -4.95
CA GLY A 553 -18.37 -1.81 -5.49
C GLY A 553 -17.76 -2.74 -6.55
N VAL A 554 -17.34 -2.18 -7.70
CA VAL A 554 -16.77 -2.96 -8.82
C VAL A 554 -15.50 -2.27 -9.32
N THR A 555 -14.44 -3.05 -9.54
CA THR A 555 -13.28 -2.62 -10.35
C THR A 555 -13.18 -3.47 -11.60
N CYS A 556 -12.98 -2.83 -12.75
CA CYS A 556 -12.66 -3.49 -14.01
C CYS A 556 -11.33 -2.96 -14.53
N LYS A 557 -10.63 -3.75 -15.35
CA LYS A 557 -9.38 -3.36 -15.98
C LYS A 557 -9.50 -3.47 -17.49
N SER A 558 -9.04 -2.45 -18.20
CA SER A 558 -8.69 -2.54 -19.62
C SER A 558 -7.17 -2.63 -19.75
N ASN A 559 -6.70 -3.40 -20.72
CA ASN A 559 -5.28 -3.40 -21.08
C ASN A 559 -4.85 -2.10 -21.81
N TYR A 560 -5.81 -1.30 -22.30
CA TYR A 560 -5.53 -0.03 -22.96
C TYR A 560 -5.68 1.13 -21.97
N LEU A 561 -4.67 2.00 -21.92
CA LEU A 561 -4.53 2.98 -20.82
C LEU A 561 -5.06 4.38 -21.15
N VAL A 562 -5.48 4.63 -22.40
CA VAL A 562 -5.98 5.94 -22.83
C VAL A 562 -7.45 6.08 -22.44
N ASP A 563 -7.70 6.60 -21.23
CA ASP A 563 -9.03 6.61 -20.60
C ASP A 563 -10.14 7.16 -21.50
N SER A 564 -9.87 8.28 -22.20
CA SER A 564 -10.82 8.96 -23.08
C SER A 564 -11.28 8.11 -24.27
N LYS A 565 -10.49 7.10 -24.65
CA LYS A 565 -10.80 6.16 -25.74
C LYS A 565 -11.42 4.87 -25.21
N VAL A 566 -11.04 4.43 -24.01
CA VAL A 566 -11.58 3.20 -23.40
C VAL A 566 -13.03 3.40 -23.04
N GLY A 567 -13.35 4.35 -22.16
CA GLY A 567 -14.67 4.53 -21.55
C GLY A 567 -15.29 3.22 -21.00
N MET A 568 -15.34 3.04 -19.69
CA MET A 568 -15.87 1.78 -19.12
C MET A 568 -17.31 1.92 -18.63
N GLN A 569 -18.12 0.90 -18.90
CA GLN A 569 -19.46 0.72 -18.33
C GLN A 569 -19.55 -0.59 -17.56
N VAL A 570 -20.24 -0.55 -16.43
CA VAL A 570 -20.63 -1.74 -15.67
C VAL A 570 -22.12 -2.00 -15.87
N THR A 571 -22.45 -3.27 -16.09
CA THR A 571 -23.80 -3.78 -16.14
C THR A 571 -23.97 -4.83 -15.06
N TYR A 572 -25.05 -4.73 -14.30
CA TYR A 572 -25.42 -5.68 -13.25
C TYR A 572 -26.92 -5.91 -13.26
N VAL A 573 -27.33 -7.12 -12.91
CA VAL A 573 -28.75 -7.48 -12.76
C VAL A 573 -29.11 -7.36 -11.29
N GLY A 574 -29.96 -6.39 -10.96
CA GLY A 574 -30.65 -6.30 -9.66
C GLY A 574 -32.08 -6.84 -9.76
N ASP A 575 -32.86 -6.79 -8.67
CA ASP A 575 -34.23 -7.32 -8.67
C ASP A 575 -35.18 -6.44 -9.53
N ASP A 576 -34.88 -5.14 -9.64
CA ASP A 576 -35.61 -4.18 -10.48
C ASP A 576 -35.20 -4.24 -11.97
N GLY A 577 -34.32 -5.17 -12.33
CA GLY A 577 -33.87 -5.42 -13.69
C GLY A 577 -32.39 -5.10 -13.94
N THR A 578 -32.05 -4.99 -15.22
CA THR A 578 -30.67 -4.76 -15.67
C THR A 578 -30.33 -3.27 -15.59
N MET A 579 -29.30 -2.93 -14.84
CA MET A 579 -28.77 -1.57 -14.71
C MET A 579 -27.43 -1.47 -15.45
N THR A 580 -27.20 -0.35 -16.13
CA THR A 580 -25.91 -0.02 -16.76
C THR A 580 -25.46 1.36 -16.29
N SER A 581 -24.21 1.50 -15.89
CA SER A 581 -23.64 2.76 -15.38
C SER A 581 -22.23 2.96 -15.89
N ASN A 582 -21.85 4.23 -16.09
CA ASN A 582 -20.47 4.58 -16.41
C ASN A 582 -19.58 4.40 -15.17
N MET A 583 -18.34 4.01 -15.40
CA MET A 583 -17.31 3.89 -14.36
C MET A 583 -16.31 5.06 -14.46
N ALA A 584 -15.59 5.34 -13.38
CA ALA A 584 -14.53 6.35 -13.35
C ALA A 584 -13.14 5.68 -13.44
N PRO A 585 -12.21 6.19 -14.26
CA PRO A 585 -10.85 5.68 -14.27
C PRO A 585 -10.18 5.99 -12.92
N THR A 586 -9.58 4.97 -12.28
CA THR A 586 -9.08 5.09 -10.90
C THR A 586 -7.82 4.23 -10.66
N PRO A 587 -6.62 4.82 -10.57
CA PRO A 587 -6.31 6.21 -10.97
C PRO A 587 -6.46 6.39 -12.49
N PRO A 588 -6.68 7.62 -12.96
CA PRO A 588 -6.57 7.95 -14.38
C PRO A 588 -5.28 7.41 -15.00
N GLY A 589 -5.38 6.82 -16.20
CA GLY A 589 -4.25 6.30 -16.96
C GLY A 589 -3.74 4.92 -16.55
N SER A 590 -4.33 4.28 -15.53
CA SER A 590 -3.90 2.94 -15.10
C SER A 590 -4.58 1.79 -15.83
N GLY A 591 -5.61 2.09 -16.64
CA GLY A 591 -6.51 1.10 -17.19
C GLY A 591 -7.48 0.50 -16.17
N LEU A 592 -7.39 0.86 -14.88
CA LEU A 592 -8.35 0.48 -13.85
C LEU A 592 -9.53 1.45 -13.83
N TRP A 593 -10.73 0.90 -13.65
CA TRP A 593 -11.99 1.63 -13.62
C TRP A 593 -12.79 1.18 -12.41
N SER A 594 -13.24 2.14 -11.61
CA SER A 594 -14.00 1.88 -10.40
C SER A 594 -15.42 2.42 -10.52
N PHE A 595 -16.35 1.66 -9.97
CA PHE A 595 -17.74 2.04 -9.82
C PHE A 595 -18.20 1.72 -8.42
N SER A 596 -19.12 2.56 -7.95
CA SER A 596 -19.94 2.16 -6.86
C SER A 596 -21.34 2.75 -6.84
N SER A 597 -22.28 1.98 -6.27
CA SER A 597 -23.61 2.43 -5.93
C SER A 597 -24.14 1.80 -4.64
N ARG A 598 -24.95 2.58 -3.93
CA ARG A 598 -25.83 2.13 -2.84
C ARG A 598 -27.21 1.73 -3.38
N ASP A 599 -28.05 1.19 -2.51
CA ASP A 599 -29.41 0.74 -2.83
C ASP A 599 -29.43 -0.26 -4.01
N VAL A 600 -28.45 -1.17 -4.02
CA VAL A 600 -28.29 -2.20 -5.05
C VAL A 600 -28.51 -3.57 -4.44
N ASP A 601 -29.56 -4.27 -4.88
CA ASP A 601 -29.78 -5.67 -4.53
C ASP A 601 -28.59 -6.55 -4.89
N ARG A 602 -28.44 -7.68 -4.22
CA ARG A 602 -27.30 -8.59 -4.40
C ARG A 602 -27.17 -8.99 -5.88
N PRO A 603 -26.13 -8.53 -6.59
CA PRO A 603 -26.04 -8.80 -8.02
C PRO A 603 -25.59 -10.23 -8.27
N GLY A 604 -26.14 -10.82 -9.35
CA GLY A 604 -25.75 -12.14 -9.85
C GLY A 604 -24.46 -12.10 -10.65
N THR A 605 -24.57 -11.63 -11.90
CA THR A 605 -23.42 -11.47 -12.82
C THR A 605 -23.12 -9.99 -13.00
N ILE A 606 -21.84 -9.65 -12.89
CA ILE A 606 -21.30 -8.33 -13.24
C ILE A 606 -20.62 -8.45 -14.60
N THR A 607 -20.94 -7.51 -15.49
CA THR A 607 -20.31 -7.39 -16.81
C THR A 607 -19.72 -6.00 -16.96
N CYS A 608 -18.44 -5.92 -17.30
CA CYS A 608 -17.79 -4.67 -17.70
C CYS A 608 -17.64 -4.65 -19.21
N ARG A 609 -17.93 -3.51 -19.83
CA ARG A 609 -17.78 -3.30 -21.27
C ARG A 609 -17.10 -1.96 -21.52
N SER A 610 -16.05 -1.97 -22.33
CA SER A 610 -15.43 -0.75 -22.83
C SER A 610 -16.16 -0.25 -24.09
N LEU A 611 -15.99 1.03 -24.43
CA LEU A 611 -16.42 1.60 -25.72
C LEU A 611 -15.62 1.03 -26.90
N LEU A 612 -14.46 0.43 -26.63
CA LEU A 612 -13.64 -0.26 -27.64
C LEU A 612 -14.15 -1.67 -27.97
N GLY A 613 -15.19 -2.15 -27.27
CA GLY A 613 -15.87 -3.41 -27.53
C GLY A 613 -15.38 -4.58 -26.69
N GLY A 614 -14.35 -4.39 -25.85
CA GLY A 614 -13.91 -5.39 -24.89
C GLY A 614 -14.98 -5.66 -23.84
N VAL A 615 -15.09 -6.92 -23.42
CA VAL A 615 -16.08 -7.36 -22.44
C VAL A 615 -15.44 -8.33 -21.46
N GLY A 616 -15.57 -8.01 -20.16
CA GLY A 616 -15.26 -8.90 -19.06
C GLY A 616 -16.53 -9.24 -18.29
N SER A 617 -16.62 -10.43 -17.71
CA SER A 617 -17.74 -10.77 -16.81
C SER A 617 -17.26 -11.64 -15.66
N ARG A 618 -17.87 -11.45 -14.49
CA ARG A 618 -17.65 -12.26 -13.30
C ARG A 618 -18.98 -12.57 -12.66
N THR A 619 -19.22 -13.85 -12.39
CA THR A 619 -20.39 -14.30 -11.65
C THR A 619 -20.04 -14.37 -10.17
N GLY A 620 -20.95 -13.89 -9.33
CA GLY A 620 -20.82 -13.94 -7.89
C GLY A 620 -20.30 -12.66 -7.28
N THR A 621 -20.66 -12.50 -6.03
CA THR A 621 -20.32 -11.39 -5.15
C THR A 621 -19.61 -11.95 -3.94
N THR A 622 -18.58 -11.25 -3.48
CA THR A 622 -18.16 -11.35 -2.08
C THR A 622 -19.33 -10.82 -1.24
N THR A 623 -19.93 -11.65 -0.40
CA THR A 623 -21.17 -11.29 0.31
C THR A 623 -21.03 -11.48 1.79
N LYS A 624 -21.15 -10.37 2.53
CA LYS A 624 -21.33 -10.42 3.97
C LYS A 624 -22.78 -10.22 4.38
N ARG A 625 -23.29 -11.15 5.19
CA ARG A 625 -24.46 -10.93 6.06
C ARG A 625 -24.00 -10.10 7.25
N ASP A 626 -24.70 -9.01 7.53
CA ASP A 626 -24.55 -8.28 8.77
C ASP A 626 -24.71 -9.26 9.97
N PRO A 627 -23.70 -9.43 10.84
CA PRO A 627 -23.87 -10.16 12.08
C PRO A 627 -24.66 -9.27 13.05
N HIS A 628 -25.92 -8.97 12.72
CA HIS A 628 -26.94 -9.02 13.75
C HIS A 628 -27.20 -10.50 14.04
N ILE A 629 -26.25 -11.10 14.76
CA ILE A 629 -26.61 -12.13 15.72
C ILE A 629 -27.62 -11.43 16.65
N ARG A 630 -28.90 -11.63 16.36
CA ARG A 630 -29.93 -11.68 17.39
C ARG A 630 -29.53 -12.79 18.34
N ALA A 631 -28.54 -12.52 19.19
CA ALA A 631 -28.58 -13.00 20.54
C ALA A 631 -29.75 -12.20 21.13
N ASP A 632 -30.96 -12.72 20.95
CA ASP A 632 -32.09 -12.31 21.77
C ASP A 632 -31.68 -12.61 23.21
N PRO A 633 -31.42 -11.61 24.07
CA PRO A 633 -31.09 -11.86 25.47
C PRO A 633 -32.31 -12.40 26.25
N ARG A 634 -33.48 -12.60 25.61
CA ARG A 634 -34.72 -13.06 26.27
C ARG A 634 -34.92 -14.57 26.24
N ARG A 635 -33.92 -15.36 25.82
CA ARG A 635 -33.92 -16.83 26.00
C ARG A 635 -32.71 -17.32 26.80
N GLY A 636 -32.53 -16.78 28.00
CA GLY A 636 -31.61 -17.33 28.98
C GLY A 636 -31.74 -16.59 30.30
N LEU A 637 -31.92 -17.35 31.39
CA LEU A 637 -31.86 -16.90 32.79
C LEU A 637 -33.15 -16.33 33.41
N ASN A 638 -34.24 -17.10 33.32
CA ASN A 638 -35.06 -17.34 34.50
C ASN A 638 -34.31 -18.31 35.43
N GLY A 639 -33.36 -17.79 36.19
CA GLY A 639 -32.56 -18.54 37.16
C GLY A 639 -32.19 -17.63 38.31
N ARG A 640 -33.10 -17.51 39.28
CA ARG A 640 -32.93 -16.81 40.56
C ARG A 640 -31.60 -17.20 41.21
N TRP A 641 -30.81 -16.20 41.57
CA TRP A 641 -30.02 -16.25 42.79
C TRP A 641 -30.47 -15.10 43.69
N SER A 642 -31.32 -15.51 44.65
CA SER A 642 -31.49 -14.93 45.98
C SER A 642 -30.70 -15.79 46.96
#